data_AF-A0A5S9R401-F1
#
_entry.id   AF-A0A5S9R401-F1
#
_cell.length_a   1.000
_cell.length_b   1.000
_cell.length_c   1.000
_cell.angle_alpha   90.00
_cell.angle_beta   90.00
_cell.angle_gamma   90.00
#
_symmetry.space_group_name_H-M   'P 1'
#
loop_
_entity.id
_entity.type
_entity.pdbx_description
1 polymer ?
#
loop_
_entity_poly.entity_id
_entity_poly.type
_entity_poly.pdbx_seq_one_letter_code
_entity_poly.pdbx_strand_id
1 'polypeptide(L)'
;MEHMPIESTPVLVVGGSLVGLSAAVFLASHELPVVLIERHVDSAAHPRAIGYTTRTLELFRAVGITLPDAANDGPPRRARVESLAGRWLEEFPWTPPPRRPEVDYSPAKATAIAQDRLEPILRNRAGELNVDLRLGTELVSLSQDNGGVTAMVRRREHGTHAVIRASYVIAADGATSPIREALGIARSGRGLLSVQTSILFRAPLERYLARGVMQFEISRPGFDAFLTTYGDGRWVLMLPDEVDRSEQEQRALIRTAVGDPNLPVELITTGRWELAARIADSFGDRRVFLAGDAAHQLPPNRGGYGANTGIEDAHNLAWKLAAVLAGHSRTDLLDTYDAERRPVAWLRHDQIFARADYRAHLTAENSAVEILDDVAVELGHRYQSSALPIQDGLQLARRPDEWCGQPGTRAPHLPITVCGEDRSTLDLFHRGWVVLTLDDAWRDASANAARNTAITVEVVVIGADGVRVDSGRLATAYGLGPTGATLVRPDGYVAWRCADAPADRAAALATALHVAAKSTRTPRRSQLDDLEAIKALTARYSDAVNHGYGDKCCDLQALSEVFAPDAIFFGADGDTPVRGRAAILAEVPKATAPVTFAMHAYLNPIVTLTGDTADATWLLWVASVHDDQPGIAFLGARLTYIHDGRRWQIHTVRTQPGFRLPAPT
;
A
#
# COMPACT_ATOMS: atom_id res chain seq x y z
N MET A 1 39.35 2.51 15.65
CA MET A 1 38.42 1.92 14.68
C MET A 1 38.63 2.69 13.40
N GLU A 2 39.30 2.09 12.43
CA GLU A 2 39.47 2.68 11.09
C GLU A 2 38.09 3.02 10.49
N HIS A 3 38.05 4.12 9.73
CA HIS A 3 36.87 4.58 9.01
C HIS A 3 36.45 3.51 7.99
N MET A 4 35.60 2.56 8.41
CA MET A 4 34.93 1.68 7.47
C MET A 4 34.04 2.54 6.55
N PRO A 5 34.18 2.44 5.22
CA PRO A 5 33.30 3.17 4.31
C PRO A 5 31.85 2.77 4.55
N ILE A 6 30.99 3.77 4.76
CA ILE A 6 29.55 3.58 4.96
C ILE A 6 28.89 3.71 3.59
N GLU A 7 28.25 2.64 3.16
CA GLU A 7 27.43 2.65 1.95
C GLU A 7 26.01 3.12 2.30
N SER A 8 25.34 3.85 1.40
CA SER A 8 23.96 4.30 1.60
C SER A 8 22.99 3.71 0.59
N THR A 9 21.81 3.31 1.04
CA THR A 9 20.70 2.87 0.17
C THR A 9 19.35 3.43 0.68
N PRO A 10 18.35 3.68 -0.18
CA PRO A 10 17.00 4.00 0.28
C PRO A 10 16.39 2.83 1.06
N VAL A 11 16.50 1.61 0.54
CA VAL A 11 15.93 0.41 1.17
C VAL A 11 16.95 -0.73 1.19
N LEU A 12 17.08 -1.35 2.36
CA LEU A 12 17.82 -2.60 2.55
C LEU A 12 16.83 -3.74 2.82
N VAL A 13 16.89 -4.79 2.01
CA VAL A 13 16.14 -6.03 2.23
C VAL A 13 17.07 -7.07 2.84
N VAL A 14 16.67 -7.68 3.96
CA VAL A 14 17.45 -8.72 4.65
C VAL A 14 16.75 -10.06 4.51
N GLY A 15 17.42 -11.01 3.85
CA GLY A 15 16.87 -12.30 3.44
C GLY A 15 16.54 -12.31 1.94
N GLY A 16 17.10 -13.25 1.20
CA GLY A 16 17.00 -13.39 -0.26
C GLY A 16 16.36 -14.69 -0.70
N SER A 17 15.38 -15.17 0.05
CA SER A 17 14.43 -16.21 -0.38
C SER A 17 13.21 -15.56 -1.05
N LEU A 18 12.10 -16.30 -1.20
CA LEU A 18 10.89 -15.90 -1.95
C LEU A 18 10.40 -14.48 -1.61
N VAL A 19 10.17 -14.19 -0.33
CA VAL A 19 9.56 -12.92 0.11
C VAL A 19 10.52 -11.75 -0.08
N GLY A 20 11.79 -11.91 0.31
CA GLY A 20 12.78 -10.85 0.15
C GLY A 20 13.13 -10.54 -1.30
N LEU A 21 13.29 -11.57 -2.14
CA LEU A 21 13.48 -11.37 -3.57
C LEU A 21 12.25 -10.70 -4.21
N SER A 22 11.04 -11.09 -3.81
CA SER A 22 9.81 -10.43 -4.28
C SER A 22 9.76 -8.97 -3.83
N ALA A 23 10.12 -8.66 -2.59
CA ALA A 23 10.21 -7.28 -2.09
C ALA A 23 11.20 -6.45 -2.91
N ALA A 24 12.38 -6.98 -3.19
CA ALA A 24 13.36 -6.28 -4.00
C ALA A 24 12.86 -6.01 -5.43
N VAL A 25 12.21 -6.99 -6.07
CA VAL A 25 11.59 -6.83 -7.40
C VAL A 25 10.49 -5.77 -7.37
N PHE A 26 9.56 -5.83 -6.41
CA PHE A 26 8.46 -4.85 -6.32
C PHE A 26 8.98 -3.44 -6.05
N LEU A 27 9.93 -3.27 -5.13
CA LEU A 27 10.56 -1.98 -4.87
C LEU A 27 11.28 -1.42 -6.12
N ALA A 28 12.08 -2.25 -6.80
CA ALA A 28 12.79 -1.84 -8.00
C ALA A 28 11.84 -1.55 -9.18
N SER A 29 10.68 -2.22 -9.24
CA SER A 29 9.63 -1.90 -10.22
C SER A 29 8.98 -0.54 -10.01
N HIS A 30 9.08 0.01 -8.79
CA HIS A 30 8.75 1.40 -8.47
C HIS A 30 9.97 2.33 -8.56
N GLU A 31 11.03 1.92 -9.28
CA GLU A 31 12.24 2.70 -9.54
C GLU A 31 13.04 3.05 -8.27
N LEU A 32 12.86 2.30 -7.18
CA LEU A 32 13.68 2.46 -5.99
C LEU A 32 15.02 1.72 -6.11
N PRO A 33 16.15 2.36 -5.78
CA PRO A 33 17.40 1.66 -5.52
C PRO A 33 17.25 0.74 -4.29
N VAL A 34 17.65 -0.52 -4.46
CA VAL A 34 17.52 -1.55 -3.41
C VAL A 34 18.82 -2.32 -3.29
N VAL A 35 19.25 -2.52 -2.04
CA VAL A 35 20.27 -3.52 -1.69
C VAL A 35 19.57 -4.69 -1.02
N LEU A 36 19.80 -5.91 -1.50
CA LEU A 36 19.36 -7.14 -0.85
C LEU A 36 20.57 -7.93 -0.35
N ILE A 37 20.55 -8.35 0.91
CA ILE A 37 21.56 -9.25 1.47
C ILE A 37 20.96 -10.62 1.78
N GLU A 38 21.69 -11.68 1.46
CA GLU A 38 21.34 -13.06 1.77
C GLU A 38 22.58 -13.81 2.24
N ARG A 39 22.47 -14.52 3.37
CA ARG A 39 23.60 -15.21 3.99
C ARG A 39 24.04 -16.46 3.22
N HIS A 40 23.15 -17.07 2.45
CA HIS A 40 23.45 -18.22 1.61
C HIS A 40 23.91 -17.77 0.21
N VAL A 41 24.74 -18.59 -0.44
CA VAL A 41 25.22 -18.31 -1.81
C VAL A 41 24.28 -18.85 -2.89
N ASP A 42 23.35 -19.72 -2.52
CA ASP A 42 22.36 -20.30 -3.42
C ASP A 42 21.08 -20.70 -2.67
N SER A 43 20.07 -21.14 -3.42
CA SER A 43 18.81 -21.70 -2.90
C SER A 43 19.06 -22.92 -2.01
N ALA A 44 18.14 -23.14 -1.07
CA ALA A 44 18.16 -24.37 -0.29
C ALA A 44 17.90 -25.58 -1.20
N ALA A 45 18.72 -26.64 -1.05
CA ALA A 45 18.53 -27.89 -1.80
C ALA A 45 17.20 -28.57 -1.48
N HIS A 46 16.69 -28.40 -0.25
CA HIS A 46 15.35 -28.83 0.13
C HIS A 46 14.33 -27.74 -0.25
N PRO A 47 13.47 -27.96 -1.26
CA PRO A 47 12.42 -27.00 -1.57
C PRO A 47 11.43 -27.00 -0.41
N ARG A 48 10.98 -25.84 0.05
CA ARG A 48 9.98 -25.79 1.14
C ARG A 48 8.60 -25.59 0.55
N ALA A 49 8.37 -24.43 -0.06
CA ALA A 49 7.09 -24.13 -0.69
C ALA A 49 6.94 -24.79 -2.08
N ILE A 50 5.73 -25.27 -2.35
CA ILE A 50 5.23 -25.63 -3.67
C ILE A 50 3.74 -25.24 -3.73
N GLY A 51 3.40 -24.32 -4.64
CA GLY A 51 2.04 -23.79 -4.78
C GLY A 51 1.98 -22.27 -4.56
N TYR A 52 1.63 -21.56 -5.63
CA TYR A 52 1.46 -20.11 -5.62
C TYR A 52 0.06 -19.76 -6.10
N THR A 53 -0.60 -18.92 -5.32
CA THR A 53 -2.00 -18.55 -5.50
C THR A 53 -2.18 -17.67 -6.74
N THR A 54 -3.42 -17.56 -7.19
CA THR A 54 -3.80 -16.65 -8.27
C THR A 54 -3.36 -15.22 -7.96
N ARG A 55 -3.52 -14.79 -6.69
CA ARG A 55 -3.06 -13.46 -6.27
C ARG A 55 -1.56 -13.27 -6.52
N THR A 56 -0.72 -14.21 -6.08
CA THR A 56 0.74 -14.11 -6.28
C THR A 56 1.11 -14.00 -7.75
N LEU A 57 0.41 -14.73 -8.62
CA LEU A 57 0.69 -14.68 -10.06
C LEU A 57 0.25 -13.37 -10.71
N GLU A 58 -0.79 -12.71 -10.22
CA GLU A 58 -1.11 -11.33 -10.61
C GLU A 58 0.02 -10.37 -10.26
N LEU A 59 0.56 -10.49 -9.03
CA LEU A 59 1.63 -9.62 -8.56
C LEU A 59 2.90 -9.81 -9.41
N PHE A 60 3.24 -11.05 -9.73
CA PHE A 60 4.37 -11.37 -10.60
C PHE A 60 4.14 -10.92 -12.05
N ARG A 61 2.94 -11.12 -12.60
CA ARG A 61 2.58 -10.60 -13.92
C ARG A 61 2.75 -9.09 -14.00
N ALA A 62 2.33 -8.34 -12.97
CA ALA A 62 2.44 -6.89 -12.93
C ALA A 62 3.89 -6.37 -13.03
N VAL A 63 4.86 -7.18 -12.61
CA VAL A 63 6.30 -6.87 -12.70
C VAL A 63 7.03 -7.63 -13.81
N GLY A 64 6.29 -8.25 -14.74
CA GLY A 64 6.85 -8.91 -15.92
C GLY A 64 7.41 -10.31 -15.66
N ILE A 65 7.00 -10.96 -14.57
CA ILE A 65 7.34 -12.36 -14.29
C ILE A 65 6.18 -13.25 -14.73
N THR A 66 6.48 -14.18 -15.64
CA THR A 66 5.55 -15.23 -16.06
C THR A 66 6.02 -16.56 -15.50
N LEU A 67 5.13 -17.26 -14.81
CA LEU A 67 5.37 -18.61 -14.30
C LEU A 67 4.67 -19.64 -15.20
N PRO A 68 5.16 -20.90 -15.25
CA PRO A 68 4.50 -21.94 -16.03
C PRO A 68 3.10 -22.21 -15.51
N ASP A 69 2.21 -22.65 -16.41
CA ASP A 69 0.89 -23.14 -16.03
C ASP A 69 0.99 -24.34 -15.07
N ALA A 70 -0.02 -24.49 -14.22
CA ALA A 70 -0.14 -25.67 -13.38
C ALA A 70 -0.22 -26.94 -14.25
N ALA A 71 0.50 -27.98 -13.86
CA ALA A 71 0.44 -29.27 -14.55
C ALA A 71 -0.93 -29.98 -14.40
N ASN A 72 -1.75 -29.57 -13.42
CA ASN A 72 -3.05 -30.14 -13.13
C ASN A 72 -4.09 -29.03 -12.95
N ASP A 73 -5.30 -29.27 -13.43
CA ASP A 73 -6.45 -28.41 -13.16
C ASP A 73 -7.01 -28.69 -11.74
N GLY A 74 -6.98 -27.66 -10.90
CA GLY A 74 -7.63 -27.67 -9.59
C GLY A 74 -6.72 -27.96 -8.39
N PRO A 75 -7.28 -27.99 -7.18
CA PRO A 75 -6.52 -28.10 -5.94
C PRO A 75 -5.85 -29.48 -5.76
N PRO A 76 -4.72 -29.57 -5.02
CA PRO A 76 -4.05 -30.84 -4.76
C PRO A 76 -4.95 -31.79 -3.95
N ARG A 77 -5.07 -33.04 -4.43
CA ARG A 77 -5.82 -34.10 -3.75
C ARG A 77 -4.93 -34.86 -2.77
N ARG A 78 -5.54 -35.29 -1.65
CA ARG A 78 -4.87 -36.03 -0.57
C ARG A 78 -5.60 -37.34 -0.25
N ALA A 79 -4.84 -38.38 0.05
CA ALA A 79 -5.37 -39.66 0.53
C ALA A 79 -4.66 -40.15 1.80
N ARG A 80 -5.36 -40.92 2.63
CA ARG A 80 -4.79 -41.74 3.69
C ARG A 80 -4.58 -43.16 3.20
N VAL A 81 -3.38 -43.69 3.36
CA VAL A 81 -2.98 -45.01 2.86
C VAL A 81 -2.11 -45.74 3.90
N GLU A 82 -2.10 -47.07 3.88
CA GLU A 82 -1.12 -47.84 4.68
C GLU A 82 0.29 -47.74 4.07
N SER A 83 0.35 -47.69 2.74
CA SER A 83 1.52 -47.41 1.90
C SER A 83 1.04 -47.13 0.46
N LEU A 84 1.88 -46.57 -0.41
CA LEU A 84 1.49 -46.29 -1.80
C LEU A 84 1.08 -47.54 -2.58
N ALA A 85 1.83 -48.65 -2.41
CA ALA A 85 1.59 -49.94 -3.04
C ALA A 85 0.56 -50.82 -2.30
N GLY A 86 0.21 -50.44 -1.07
CA GLY A 86 -0.69 -51.19 -0.21
C GLY A 86 -2.14 -50.72 -0.30
N ARG A 87 -2.86 -50.83 0.82
CA ARG A 87 -4.26 -50.46 0.92
C ARG A 87 -4.45 -48.95 1.02
N TRP A 88 -5.38 -48.41 0.23
CA TRP A 88 -5.84 -47.03 0.31
C TRP A 88 -7.09 -46.98 1.19
N LEU A 89 -7.05 -46.15 2.24
CA LEU A 89 -8.04 -46.16 3.31
C LEU A 89 -9.14 -45.13 3.04
N GLU A 90 -8.74 -43.88 2.79
CA GLU A 90 -9.65 -42.74 2.68
C GLU A 90 -9.07 -41.69 1.72
N GLU A 91 -9.92 -40.94 1.02
CA GLU A 91 -9.53 -39.71 0.33
C GLU A 91 -10.11 -38.51 1.06
N PHE A 92 -9.30 -37.48 1.29
CA PHE A 92 -9.76 -36.29 2.00
C PHE A 92 -10.37 -35.29 1.02
N PRO A 93 -11.66 -34.94 1.17
CA PRO A 93 -12.26 -33.90 0.34
C PRO A 93 -11.57 -32.55 0.59
N TRP A 94 -11.55 -31.71 -0.44
CA TRP A 94 -11.20 -30.31 -0.29
C TRP A 94 -12.34 -29.58 0.46
N THR A 95 -12.00 -28.68 1.37
CA THR A 95 -12.98 -28.00 2.24
C THR A 95 -12.82 -26.49 2.18
N PRO A 96 -13.85 -25.72 1.77
CA PRO A 96 -15.14 -26.20 1.23
C PRO A 96 -14.94 -26.92 -0.12
N PRO A 97 -15.89 -27.75 -0.61
CA PRO A 97 -15.77 -28.37 -1.93
C PRO A 97 -15.49 -27.30 -3.01
N PRO A 98 -14.55 -27.56 -3.94
CA PRO A 98 -14.14 -26.55 -4.89
C PRO A 98 -15.33 -26.23 -5.78
N ARG A 99 -15.68 -24.94 -5.85
CA ARG A 99 -16.71 -24.44 -6.74
C ARG A 99 -16.03 -23.90 -7.97
N ARG A 100 -16.50 -24.30 -9.15
CA ARG A 100 -16.16 -23.56 -10.37
C ARG A 100 -16.89 -22.22 -10.25
N PRO A 101 -16.18 -21.10 -10.17
CA PRO A 101 -16.85 -19.83 -10.03
C PRO A 101 -17.63 -19.54 -11.32
N GLU A 102 -18.84 -18.99 -11.17
CA GLU A 102 -19.67 -18.59 -12.32
C GLU A 102 -19.08 -17.39 -13.06
N VAL A 103 -18.16 -16.67 -12.40
CA VAL A 103 -17.45 -15.49 -12.88
C VAL A 103 -15.94 -15.75 -12.76
N ASP A 104 -15.17 -15.29 -13.74
CA ASP A 104 -13.71 -15.29 -13.64
C ASP A 104 -13.24 -14.10 -12.77
N TYR A 105 -12.37 -14.35 -11.79
CA TYR A 105 -11.90 -13.33 -10.84
C TYR A 105 -10.49 -12.82 -11.13
N SER A 106 -9.80 -13.39 -12.12
CA SER A 106 -8.42 -13.02 -12.43
C SER A 106 -8.00 -13.50 -13.82
N PRO A 107 -7.14 -12.75 -14.54
CA PRO A 107 -6.52 -13.27 -15.77
C PRO A 107 -5.42 -14.30 -15.46
N ALA A 108 -5.00 -14.41 -14.20
CA ALA A 108 -3.97 -15.35 -13.76
C ALA A 108 -4.63 -16.63 -13.21
N LYS A 109 -3.86 -17.73 -13.19
CA LYS A 109 -4.27 -19.00 -12.58
C LYS A 109 -3.17 -19.47 -11.67
N ALA A 110 -3.50 -19.95 -10.48
CA ALA A 110 -2.53 -20.55 -9.56
C ALA A 110 -1.63 -21.60 -10.24
N THR A 111 -0.39 -21.72 -9.76
CA THR A 111 0.59 -22.69 -10.28
C THR A 111 1.31 -23.45 -9.17
N ALA A 112 1.92 -24.58 -9.52
CA ALA A 112 2.75 -25.37 -8.64
C ALA A 112 4.17 -25.45 -9.21
N ILE A 113 5.06 -24.63 -8.68
CA ILE A 113 6.50 -24.66 -8.95
C ILE A 113 7.25 -24.77 -7.62
N ALA A 114 8.31 -25.57 -7.57
CA ALA A 114 9.10 -25.70 -6.35
C ALA A 114 9.87 -24.39 -6.07
N GLN A 115 10.02 -24.04 -4.80
CA GLN A 115 10.71 -22.82 -4.36
C GLN A 115 12.10 -22.64 -4.98
N ASP A 116 12.90 -23.69 -5.04
CA ASP A 116 14.26 -23.69 -5.63
C ASP A 116 14.26 -23.42 -7.15
N ARG A 117 13.11 -23.55 -7.81
CA ARG A 117 12.91 -23.18 -9.21
C ARG A 117 12.38 -21.76 -9.38
N LEU A 118 11.58 -21.27 -8.42
CA LEU A 118 11.07 -19.90 -8.45
C LEU A 118 12.14 -18.87 -8.04
N GLU A 119 12.96 -19.17 -7.03
CA GLU A 119 14.00 -18.24 -6.55
C GLU A 119 14.95 -17.77 -7.66
N PRO A 120 15.47 -18.63 -8.56
CA PRO A 120 16.26 -18.18 -9.71
C PRO A 120 15.51 -17.23 -10.66
N ILE A 121 14.21 -17.45 -10.91
CA ILE A 121 13.39 -16.55 -11.75
C ILE A 121 13.32 -15.16 -11.10
N LEU A 122 13.10 -15.11 -9.78
CA LEU A 122 13.07 -13.86 -9.04
C LEU A 122 14.45 -13.16 -9.03
N ARG A 123 15.56 -13.90 -8.88
CA ARG A 123 16.92 -13.34 -8.96
C ARG A 123 17.21 -12.76 -10.33
N ASN A 124 16.85 -13.47 -11.40
CA ASN A 124 17.03 -12.98 -12.76
C ASN A 124 16.26 -11.67 -12.95
N ARG A 125 15.00 -11.62 -12.51
CA ARG A 125 14.20 -10.39 -12.59
C ARG A 125 14.78 -9.25 -11.74
N ALA A 126 15.26 -9.55 -10.55
CA ALA A 126 15.94 -8.56 -9.70
C ALA A 126 17.19 -8.00 -10.40
N GLY A 127 17.96 -8.86 -11.09
CA GLY A 127 19.11 -8.45 -11.91
C GLY A 127 18.72 -7.56 -13.09
N GLU A 128 17.66 -7.89 -13.83
CA GLU A 128 17.13 -7.05 -14.91
C GLU A 128 16.66 -5.67 -14.43
N LEU A 129 16.19 -5.58 -13.18
CA LEU A 129 15.77 -4.36 -12.52
C LEU A 129 16.91 -3.65 -11.76
N ASN A 130 18.17 -4.10 -11.93
CA ASN A 130 19.36 -3.53 -11.31
C ASN A 130 19.36 -3.50 -9.77
N VAL A 131 18.75 -4.51 -9.13
CA VAL A 131 18.87 -4.71 -7.68
C VAL A 131 20.31 -5.12 -7.34
N ASP A 132 20.90 -4.49 -6.32
CA ASP A 132 22.19 -4.91 -5.76
C ASP A 132 21.98 -6.15 -4.88
N LEU A 133 22.13 -7.32 -5.49
CA LEU A 133 21.96 -8.63 -4.85
C LEU A 133 23.28 -9.16 -4.28
N ARG A 134 23.37 -9.26 -2.95
CA ARG A 134 24.57 -9.67 -2.21
C ARG A 134 24.37 -11.01 -1.51
N LEU A 135 24.58 -12.08 -2.26
CA LEU A 135 24.60 -13.44 -1.73
C LEU A 135 25.85 -13.68 -0.85
N GLY A 136 25.79 -14.65 0.06
CA GLY A 136 26.86 -14.90 1.04
C GLY A 136 27.13 -13.77 2.03
N THR A 137 26.20 -12.81 2.18
CA THR A 137 26.32 -11.63 3.05
C THR A 137 25.31 -11.70 4.18
N GLU A 138 25.80 -11.73 5.41
CA GLU A 138 24.99 -11.92 6.62
C GLU A 138 24.85 -10.62 7.40
N LEU A 139 23.64 -10.33 7.88
CA LEU A 139 23.42 -9.27 8.87
C LEU A 139 23.98 -9.71 10.22
N VAL A 140 24.85 -8.87 10.81
CA VAL A 140 25.44 -9.11 12.14
C VAL A 140 24.68 -8.33 13.22
N SER A 141 24.38 -7.06 12.96
CA SER A 141 23.63 -6.22 13.89
C SER A 141 22.90 -5.10 13.14
N LEU A 142 21.85 -4.57 13.78
CA LEU A 142 21.02 -3.51 13.25
C LEU A 142 20.65 -2.52 14.37
N SER A 143 20.71 -1.24 14.05
CA SER A 143 20.26 -0.15 14.93
C SER A 143 19.60 0.94 14.10
N GLN A 144 18.67 1.70 14.68
CA GLN A 144 17.94 2.74 13.95
C GLN A 144 17.78 4.02 14.77
N ASP A 145 17.79 5.15 14.08
CA ASP A 145 17.62 6.49 14.62
C ASP A 145 16.60 7.30 13.77
N ASN A 146 16.45 8.59 14.05
CA ASN A 146 15.48 9.43 13.36
C ASN A 146 15.76 9.60 11.85
N GLY A 147 17.00 9.39 11.41
CA GLY A 147 17.44 9.56 10.03
C GLY A 147 17.62 8.27 9.24
N GLY A 148 17.47 7.08 9.83
CA GLY A 148 17.70 5.82 9.11
C GLY A 148 18.02 4.63 9.99
N VAL A 149 18.42 3.54 9.33
CA VAL A 149 18.83 2.27 9.91
C VAL A 149 20.27 1.99 9.53
N THR A 150 21.13 1.70 10.51
CA THR A 150 22.52 1.28 10.31
C THR A 150 22.60 -0.23 10.50
N ALA A 151 22.97 -0.93 9.44
CA ALA A 151 23.16 -2.37 9.41
C ALA A 151 24.64 -2.72 9.29
N MET A 152 25.16 -3.53 10.21
CA MET A 152 26.48 -4.12 10.10
C MET A 152 26.34 -5.47 9.42
N VAL A 153 27.06 -5.66 8.31
CA VAL A 153 27.00 -6.89 7.51
C VAL A 153 28.38 -7.53 7.42
N ARG A 154 28.40 -8.86 7.21
CA ARG A 154 29.61 -9.66 7.08
C ARG A 154 29.55 -10.53 5.84
N ARG A 155 30.55 -10.43 4.96
CA ARG A 155 30.79 -11.39 3.87
C ARG A 155 31.28 -12.71 4.47
N ARG A 156 30.56 -13.81 4.24
CA ARG A 156 30.90 -15.10 4.85
C ARG A 156 32.16 -15.75 4.30
N GLU A 157 32.51 -15.48 3.03
CA GLU A 157 33.69 -16.07 2.38
C GLU A 157 35.02 -15.65 3.02
N HIS A 158 35.14 -14.37 3.40
CA HIS A 158 36.40 -13.81 3.93
C HIS A 158 36.25 -13.14 5.31
N GLY A 159 35.04 -13.10 5.87
CA GLY A 159 34.77 -12.51 7.19
C GLY A 159 34.83 -10.98 7.24
N THR A 160 34.95 -10.32 6.09
CA THR A 160 35.00 -8.84 5.99
C THR A 160 33.68 -8.22 6.40
N HIS A 161 33.77 -7.20 7.27
CA HIS A 161 32.62 -6.43 7.74
C HIS A 161 32.45 -5.16 6.90
N ALA A 162 31.21 -4.76 6.70
CA ALA A 162 30.84 -3.49 6.08
C ALA A 162 29.62 -2.90 6.80
N VAL A 163 29.38 -1.60 6.58
CA VAL A 163 28.24 -0.88 7.15
C VAL A 163 27.38 -0.33 6.02
N ILE A 164 26.09 -0.64 6.09
CA ILE A 164 25.07 -0.13 5.17
C ILE A 164 24.13 0.77 5.96
N ARG A 165 23.98 2.01 5.51
CA ARG A 165 23.02 2.98 6.01
C ARG A 165 21.79 2.98 5.09
N ALA A 166 20.64 2.56 5.60
CA ALA A 166 19.39 2.52 4.87
C ALA A 166 18.39 3.55 5.39
N SER A 167 17.51 4.11 4.55
CA SER A 167 16.37 4.90 5.06
C SER A 167 15.33 4.00 5.72
N TYR A 168 15.14 2.79 5.17
CA TYR A 168 14.24 1.75 5.66
C TYR A 168 14.81 0.35 5.48
N VAL A 169 14.37 -0.60 6.31
CA VAL A 169 14.72 -2.02 6.21
C VAL A 169 13.46 -2.87 6.08
N ILE A 170 13.48 -3.84 5.16
CA ILE A 170 12.52 -4.96 5.13
C ILE A 170 13.23 -6.22 5.65
N ALA A 171 12.80 -6.72 6.79
CA ALA A 171 13.23 -7.96 7.40
C ALA A 171 12.39 -9.12 6.85
N ALA A 172 12.95 -9.83 5.87
CA ALA A 172 12.44 -11.08 5.31
C ALA A 172 13.37 -12.25 5.69
N ASP A 173 13.94 -12.19 6.90
CA ASP A 173 15.01 -13.05 7.42
C ASP A 173 14.51 -14.35 8.08
N GLY A 174 13.21 -14.64 7.94
CA GLY A 174 12.61 -15.94 8.23
C GLY A 174 12.08 -16.12 9.66
N ALA A 175 11.63 -17.34 9.96
CA ALA A 175 10.92 -17.69 11.19
C ALA A 175 11.62 -17.26 12.49
N THR A 176 12.93 -17.44 12.55
CA THR A 176 13.77 -17.11 13.72
C THR A 176 14.34 -15.69 13.67
N SER A 177 13.74 -14.80 12.87
CA SER A 177 14.18 -13.42 12.60
C SER A 177 14.91 -12.77 13.78
N PRO A 178 16.25 -12.68 13.76
CA PRO A 178 17.00 -11.92 14.76
C PRO A 178 16.61 -10.44 14.76
N ILE A 179 16.15 -9.90 13.62
CA ILE A 179 15.69 -8.51 13.54
C ILE A 179 14.43 -8.31 14.38
N ARG A 180 13.42 -9.18 14.25
CA ARG A 180 12.20 -9.11 15.07
C ARG A 180 12.53 -9.17 16.57
N GLU A 181 13.40 -10.08 16.97
CA GLU A 181 13.82 -10.21 18.38
C GLU A 181 14.56 -8.94 18.85
N ALA A 182 15.45 -8.37 18.03
CA ALA A 182 16.16 -7.13 18.35
C ALA A 182 15.24 -5.91 18.48
N LEU A 183 14.11 -5.90 17.77
CA LEU A 183 13.06 -4.87 17.91
C LEU A 183 12.16 -5.10 19.13
N GLY A 184 12.30 -6.23 19.84
CA GLY A 184 11.42 -6.58 20.96
C GLY A 184 9.99 -6.88 20.55
N ILE A 185 9.76 -7.29 19.30
CA ILE A 185 8.42 -7.58 18.78
C ILE A 185 8.05 -9.02 19.13
N ALA A 186 7.09 -9.17 20.04
CA ALA A 186 6.53 -10.46 20.44
C ALA A 186 5.64 -11.09 19.36
N ARG A 187 5.21 -12.33 19.60
CA ARG A 187 4.38 -13.12 18.69
C ARG A 187 3.23 -13.78 19.44
N SER A 188 2.06 -13.77 18.81
CA SER A 188 0.83 -14.43 19.25
C SER A 188 0.42 -15.55 18.29
N GLY A 189 -0.55 -16.39 18.66
CA GLY A 189 -1.05 -17.50 17.81
C GLY A 189 -1.11 -18.83 18.56
N ARG A 190 -1.15 -19.95 17.82
CA ARG A 190 -1.16 -21.30 18.43
C ARG A 190 0.22 -21.77 18.91
N GLY A 191 1.29 -21.09 18.53
CA GLY A 191 2.65 -21.45 18.94
C GLY A 191 3.23 -22.62 18.16
N LEU A 192 4.04 -23.44 18.82
CA LEU A 192 4.65 -24.64 18.23
C LEU A 192 3.60 -25.76 18.20
N LEU A 193 3.36 -26.33 17.02
CA LEU A 193 2.44 -27.45 16.82
C LEU A 193 3.18 -28.79 16.89
N SER A 194 4.26 -28.92 16.12
CA SER A 194 5.13 -30.08 16.15
C SER A 194 6.51 -29.75 15.59
N VAL A 195 7.48 -30.62 15.83
CA VAL A 195 8.76 -30.61 15.10
C VAL A 195 8.76 -31.80 14.15
N GLN A 196 9.27 -31.58 12.95
CA GLN A 196 9.24 -32.57 11.88
C GLN A 196 10.65 -32.75 11.31
N THR A 197 10.98 -33.98 10.96
CA THR A 197 12.10 -34.30 10.07
C THR A 197 11.57 -34.62 8.68
N SER A 198 12.35 -34.28 7.65
CA SER A 198 12.01 -34.48 6.25
C SER A 198 13.17 -35.13 5.51
N ILE A 199 12.84 -36.01 4.56
CA ILE A 199 13.79 -36.70 3.70
C ILE A 199 13.36 -36.42 2.26
N LEU A 200 14.20 -35.68 1.53
CA LEU A 200 14.04 -35.42 0.10
C LEU A 200 14.77 -36.50 -0.69
N PHE A 201 14.09 -37.12 -1.66
CA PHE A 201 14.63 -38.22 -2.45
C PHE A 201 14.06 -38.26 -3.87
N ARG A 202 14.68 -39.05 -4.75
CA ARG A 202 14.11 -39.46 -6.05
C ARG A 202 13.82 -40.95 -6.05
N ALA A 203 12.69 -41.31 -6.63
CA ALA A 203 12.26 -42.68 -6.87
C ALA A 203 11.19 -42.72 -7.97
N PRO A 204 11.08 -43.82 -8.75
CA PRO A 204 10.12 -43.95 -9.85
C PRO A 204 8.71 -44.26 -9.32
N LEU A 205 8.05 -43.23 -8.77
CA LEU A 205 6.77 -43.36 -8.06
C LEU A 205 5.59 -42.72 -8.82
N GLU A 206 5.81 -42.19 -10.02
CA GLU A 206 4.83 -41.44 -10.81
C GLU A 206 3.57 -42.26 -11.10
N ARG A 207 3.68 -43.59 -11.19
CA ARG A 207 2.54 -44.50 -11.35
C ARG A 207 1.46 -44.35 -10.26
N TYR A 208 1.84 -43.93 -9.05
CA TYR A 208 0.90 -43.72 -7.94
C TYR A 208 0.14 -42.40 -8.06
N LEU A 209 0.59 -41.49 -8.93
CA LEU A 209 -0.06 -40.21 -9.21
C LEU A 209 -1.18 -40.35 -10.25
N ALA A 210 -1.35 -41.51 -10.90
CA ALA A 210 -2.34 -41.73 -11.97
C ALA A 210 -3.79 -41.43 -11.55
N ARG A 211 -4.09 -41.49 -10.24
CA ARG A 211 -5.40 -41.12 -9.67
C ARG A 211 -5.56 -39.62 -9.42
N GLY A 212 -4.55 -38.80 -9.70
CA GLY A 212 -4.52 -37.37 -9.41
C GLY A 212 -4.25 -36.99 -7.94
N VAL A 213 -3.85 -37.96 -7.10
CA VAL A 213 -3.48 -37.71 -5.70
C VAL A 213 -1.98 -37.45 -5.62
N MET A 214 -1.59 -36.36 -4.96
CA MET A 214 -0.18 -35.94 -4.83
C MET A 214 0.31 -35.83 -3.37
N GLN A 215 -0.60 -35.97 -2.42
CA GLN A 215 -0.33 -35.89 -0.99
C GLN A 215 -0.86 -37.16 -0.31
N PHE A 216 -0.03 -37.79 0.52
CA PHE A 216 -0.34 -39.07 1.14
C PHE A 216 -0.08 -39.00 2.64
N GLU A 217 -1.12 -39.20 3.45
CA GLU A 217 -0.99 -39.52 4.86
C GLU A 217 -0.75 -41.02 4.97
N ILE A 218 0.48 -41.41 5.30
CA ILE A 218 0.83 -42.79 5.57
C ILE A 218 0.43 -43.09 7.00
N SER A 219 -0.43 -44.08 7.21
CA SER A 219 -0.83 -44.50 8.55
C SER A 219 -0.95 -46.01 8.65
N ARG A 220 -0.11 -46.60 9.50
CA ARG A 220 -0.08 -48.03 9.82
C ARG A 220 0.46 -48.23 11.24
N PRO A 221 0.24 -49.39 11.88
CA PRO A 221 0.72 -49.63 13.23
C PRO A 221 2.22 -49.34 13.39
N GLY A 222 2.56 -48.38 14.26
CA GLY A 222 3.94 -47.99 14.57
C GLY A 222 4.64 -47.10 13.54
N PHE A 223 3.93 -46.62 12.51
CA PHE A 223 4.51 -45.74 11.50
C PHE A 223 3.47 -44.78 10.90
N ASP A 224 3.60 -43.50 11.23
CA ASP A 224 2.84 -42.40 10.62
C ASP A 224 3.82 -41.44 9.93
N ALA A 225 3.48 -41.05 8.71
CA ALA A 225 4.30 -40.13 7.92
C ALA A 225 3.45 -39.36 6.92
N PHE A 226 3.97 -38.25 6.40
CA PHE A 226 3.39 -37.53 5.28
C PHE A 226 4.31 -37.61 4.07
N LEU A 227 3.79 -38.05 2.93
CA LEU A 227 4.56 -38.20 1.69
C LEU A 227 3.94 -37.33 0.59
N THR A 228 4.76 -36.51 -0.07
CA THR A 228 4.30 -35.70 -1.21
C THR A 228 5.41 -35.54 -2.26
N THR A 229 5.09 -34.91 -3.38
CA THR A 229 5.96 -34.78 -4.56
C THR A 229 6.00 -33.34 -5.07
N TYR A 230 7.12 -32.96 -5.68
CA TYR A 230 7.27 -31.69 -6.40
C TYR A 230 6.86 -31.80 -7.88
N GLY A 231 6.45 -32.97 -8.36
CA GLY A 231 6.05 -33.20 -9.76
C GLY A 231 7.21 -33.28 -10.75
N ASP A 232 8.46 -33.21 -10.30
CA ASP A 232 9.69 -33.29 -11.11
C ASP A 232 10.57 -34.52 -10.76
N GLY A 233 9.90 -35.59 -10.31
CA GLY A 233 10.53 -36.83 -9.84
C GLY A 233 11.10 -36.75 -8.41
N ARG A 234 11.06 -35.59 -7.77
CA ARG A 234 11.41 -35.45 -6.34
C ARG A 234 10.22 -35.69 -5.44
N TRP A 235 10.49 -36.36 -4.33
CA TRP A 235 9.54 -36.73 -3.29
C TRP A 235 10.09 -36.34 -1.93
N VAL A 236 9.19 -35.99 -1.00
CA VAL A 236 9.54 -35.68 0.38
C VAL A 236 8.71 -36.53 1.32
N LEU A 237 9.39 -37.28 2.18
CA LEU A 237 8.81 -38.00 3.30
C LEU A 237 9.03 -37.16 4.57
N MET A 238 7.96 -36.81 5.27
CA MET A 238 7.96 -36.04 6.50
C MET A 238 7.52 -36.92 7.67
N LEU A 239 8.23 -36.83 8.78
CA LEU A 239 8.07 -37.67 9.96
C LEU A 239 7.88 -36.78 11.20
N PRO A 240 6.87 -37.05 12.05
CA PRO A 240 6.52 -36.23 13.22
C PRO A 240 7.44 -36.51 14.41
N ASP A 241 8.73 -36.34 14.21
CA ASP A 241 9.77 -36.56 15.22
C ASP A 241 10.99 -35.66 15.00
N GLU A 242 11.96 -35.80 15.89
CA GLU A 242 13.24 -35.08 15.89
C GLU A 242 14.44 -36.04 15.80
N VAL A 243 14.26 -37.19 15.12
CA VAL A 243 15.27 -38.24 15.11
C VAL A 243 16.19 -38.09 13.90
N ASP A 244 17.48 -37.86 14.18
CA ASP A 244 18.53 -37.97 13.18
C ASP A 244 18.74 -39.44 12.80
N ARG A 245 18.79 -39.69 11.49
CA ARG A 245 18.80 -41.05 10.94
C ARG A 245 19.94 -41.23 9.98
N SER A 246 20.54 -42.41 10.01
CA SER A 246 21.48 -42.86 8.99
C SER A 246 20.79 -42.97 7.62
N GLU A 247 21.59 -42.87 6.58
CA GLU A 247 21.18 -43.08 5.20
C GLU A 247 20.48 -44.44 4.95
N GLN A 248 20.85 -45.49 5.70
CA GLN A 248 20.22 -46.80 5.61
C GLN A 248 18.81 -46.79 6.21
N GLU A 249 18.63 -46.16 7.37
CA GLU A 249 17.34 -46.00 8.02
C GLU A 249 16.39 -45.13 7.18
N GLN A 250 16.89 -44.04 6.60
CA GLN A 250 16.12 -43.17 5.71
C GLN A 250 15.54 -43.95 4.51
N ARG A 251 16.37 -44.76 3.85
CA ARG A 251 15.92 -45.63 2.73
C ARG A 251 14.91 -46.68 3.19
N ALA A 252 15.09 -47.25 4.38
CA ALA A 252 14.15 -48.22 4.94
C ALA A 252 12.77 -47.59 5.18
N LEU A 253 12.71 -46.36 5.72
CA LEU A 253 11.45 -45.65 5.95
C LEU A 253 10.75 -45.29 4.64
N ILE A 254 11.50 -44.84 3.63
CA ILE A 254 10.95 -44.57 2.28
C ILE A 254 10.34 -45.85 1.69
N ARG A 255 11.05 -46.98 1.76
CA ARG A 255 10.55 -48.27 1.29
C ARG A 255 9.30 -48.73 2.05
N THR A 256 9.26 -48.49 3.36
CA THR A 256 8.07 -48.74 4.18
C THR A 256 6.88 -47.88 3.78
N ALA A 257 7.08 -46.58 3.57
CA ALA A 257 6.04 -45.64 3.14
C ALA A 257 5.49 -45.97 1.75
N VAL A 258 6.36 -46.40 0.83
CA VAL A 258 5.97 -46.81 -0.51
C VAL A 258 5.34 -48.21 -0.51
N GLY A 259 5.78 -49.10 0.36
CA GLY A 259 5.35 -50.51 0.36
C GLY A 259 6.12 -51.37 -0.64
N ASP A 260 7.35 -50.98 -1.00
CA ASP A 260 8.22 -51.71 -1.93
C ASP A 260 9.63 -51.87 -1.32
N PRO A 261 10.02 -53.08 -0.88
CA PRO A 261 11.31 -53.31 -0.24
C PRO A 261 12.50 -53.19 -1.20
N ASN A 262 12.26 -53.30 -2.52
CA ASN A 262 13.30 -53.27 -3.55
C ASN A 262 13.36 -51.93 -4.29
N LEU A 263 12.62 -50.92 -3.83
CA LEU A 263 12.57 -49.60 -4.46
C LEU A 263 13.99 -49.00 -4.57
N PRO A 264 14.42 -48.60 -5.78
CA PRO A 264 15.61 -47.77 -5.94
C PRO A 264 15.33 -46.36 -5.40
N VAL A 265 16.17 -45.93 -4.46
CA VAL A 265 16.03 -44.63 -3.77
C VAL A 265 17.35 -43.88 -3.85
N GLU A 266 17.31 -42.72 -4.48
CA GLU A 266 18.36 -41.73 -4.46
C GLU A 266 18.03 -40.68 -3.39
N LEU A 267 18.80 -40.65 -2.30
CA LEU A 267 18.64 -39.62 -1.27
C LEU A 267 19.27 -38.31 -1.76
N ILE A 268 18.58 -37.19 -1.55
CA ILE A 268 19.08 -35.86 -1.90
C ILE A 268 19.56 -35.12 -0.66
N THR A 269 18.68 -34.90 0.30
CA THR A 269 18.98 -34.19 1.56
C THR A 269 17.91 -34.47 2.60
N THR A 270 18.22 -34.15 3.85
CA THR A 270 17.23 -34.07 4.93
C THR A 270 16.97 -32.63 5.34
N GLY A 271 15.89 -32.41 6.09
CA GLY A 271 15.58 -31.13 6.71
C GLY A 271 14.89 -31.31 8.05
N ARG A 272 15.08 -30.35 8.95
CA ARG A 272 14.36 -30.24 10.23
C ARG A 272 13.60 -28.93 10.22
N TRP A 273 12.33 -28.94 10.62
CA TRP A 273 11.57 -27.71 10.78
C TRP A 273 10.63 -27.74 11.98
N GLU A 274 10.40 -26.55 12.54
CA GLU A 274 9.34 -26.31 13.50
C GLU A 274 8.06 -25.95 12.76
N LEU A 275 7.06 -26.80 12.89
CA LEU A 275 5.71 -26.49 12.45
C LEU A 275 5.07 -25.58 13.49
N ALA A 276 4.96 -24.29 13.19
CA ALA A 276 4.44 -23.30 14.11
C ALA A 276 3.38 -22.41 13.45
N ALA A 277 2.48 -21.89 14.27
CA ALA A 277 1.49 -20.88 13.91
C ALA A 277 1.66 -19.65 14.82
N ARG A 278 2.37 -18.65 14.32
CA ARG A 278 2.77 -17.46 15.10
C ARG A 278 2.65 -16.22 14.23
N ILE A 279 2.09 -15.14 14.75
CA ILE A 279 1.97 -13.84 14.07
C ILE A 279 2.59 -12.78 14.99
N ALA A 280 3.46 -11.93 14.45
CA ALA A 280 4.07 -10.82 15.16
C ALA A 280 3.00 -9.83 15.64
N ASP A 281 3.16 -9.31 16.85
CA ASP A 281 2.20 -8.38 17.44
C ASP A 281 2.23 -6.99 16.77
N SER A 282 3.32 -6.70 16.05
CA SER A 282 3.46 -5.58 15.11
C SER A 282 4.26 -6.01 13.88
N PHE A 283 3.88 -5.56 12.69
CA PHE A 283 4.60 -5.81 11.45
C PHE A 283 5.74 -4.82 11.19
N GLY A 284 6.03 -3.92 12.12
CA GLY A 284 7.20 -3.05 12.05
C GLY A 284 7.42 -2.20 13.31
N ASP A 285 8.60 -1.60 13.39
CA ASP A 285 8.93 -0.52 14.33
C ASP A 285 9.68 0.58 13.59
N ARG A 286 9.06 1.75 13.47
CA ARG A 286 9.57 2.97 12.82
C ARG A 286 10.09 2.73 11.40
N ARG A 287 11.37 2.40 11.24
CA ARG A 287 12.05 2.27 9.94
C ARG A 287 12.32 0.82 9.54
N VAL A 288 11.91 -0.15 10.34
CA VAL A 288 12.13 -1.58 10.09
C VAL A 288 10.79 -2.29 10.02
N PHE A 289 10.53 -2.99 8.91
CA PHE A 289 9.29 -3.71 8.64
C PHE A 289 9.55 -5.20 8.49
N LEU A 290 8.73 -6.04 9.11
CA LEU A 290 8.79 -7.50 9.01
C LEU A 290 7.93 -7.96 7.84
N ALA A 291 8.38 -8.95 7.07
CA ALA A 291 7.60 -9.56 5.99
C ALA A 291 7.81 -11.09 5.92
N GLY A 292 6.77 -11.81 5.50
CA GLY A 292 6.81 -13.28 5.41
C GLY A 292 7.01 -13.94 6.78
N ASP A 293 7.78 -15.03 6.83
CA ASP A 293 8.02 -15.82 8.06
C ASP A 293 8.60 -15.00 9.24
N ALA A 294 9.22 -13.84 8.98
CA ALA A 294 9.64 -12.93 10.03
C ALA A 294 8.45 -12.30 10.76
N ALA A 295 7.37 -12.01 10.02
CA ALA A 295 6.12 -11.42 10.50
C ALA A 295 5.08 -12.48 10.89
N HIS A 296 4.94 -13.57 10.12
CA HIS A 296 3.96 -14.62 10.39
C HIS A 296 4.44 -15.98 9.91
N GLN A 297 4.37 -16.97 10.79
CA GLN A 297 4.52 -18.39 10.47
C GLN A 297 3.12 -18.98 10.32
N LEU A 298 2.74 -19.30 9.09
CA LEU A 298 1.51 -20.02 8.77
C LEU A 298 1.88 -21.46 8.41
N PRO A 299 1.36 -22.48 9.13
CA PRO A 299 1.77 -23.86 8.91
C PRO A 299 1.31 -24.33 7.51
N PRO A 300 2.05 -25.24 6.85
CA PRO A 300 1.72 -25.70 5.50
C PRO A 300 0.30 -26.26 5.45
N ASN A 301 -0.53 -25.68 4.61
CA ASN A 301 -1.90 -26.10 4.38
C ASN A 301 -2.12 -26.29 2.88
N ARG A 302 -3.21 -26.97 2.54
CA ARG A 302 -3.64 -27.12 1.14
C ARG A 302 -3.80 -25.78 0.40
N GLY A 303 -4.19 -24.71 1.09
CA GLY A 303 -4.31 -23.36 0.50
C GLY A 303 -2.99 -22.61 0.29
N GLY A 304 -1.84 -23.14 0.73
CA GLY A 304 -0.52 -22.57 0.47
C GLY A 304 -0.28 -21.17 1.06
N TYR A 305 -0.85 -20.83 2.21
CA TYR A 305 -0.92 -19.42 2.63
C TYR A 305 0.42 -18.77 3.01
N GLY A 306 1.40 -19.49 3.56
CA GLY A 306 2.63 -18.90 4.12
C GLY A 306 3.38 -17.99 3.13
N ALA A 307 3.98 -18.57 2.09
CA ALA A 307 4.77 -17.81 1.11
C ALA A 307 3.93 -16.75 0.37
N ASN A 308 2.70 -17.09 -0.01
CA ASN A 308 1.80 -16.19 -0.75
C ASN A 308 1.43 -14.95 0.09
N THR A 309 1.18 -15.12 1.39
CA THR A 309 0.95 -13.98 2.31
C THR A 309 2.18 -13.08 2.39
N GLY A 310 3.36 -13.67 2.52
CA GLY A 310 4.61 -12.89 2.55
C GLY A 310 4.89 -12.10 1.27
N ILE A 311 4.59 -12.67 0.10
CA ILE A 311 4.75 -11.97 -1.19
C ILE A 311 3.77 -10.79 -1.29
N GLU A 312 2.53 -10.97 -0.83
CA GLU A 312 1.55 -9.89 -0.76
C GLU A 312 1.95 -8.78 0.23
N ASP A 313 2.58 -9.14 1.36
CA ASP A 313 3.11 -8.17 2.32
C ASP A 313 4.15 -7.26 1.65
N ALA A 314 5.11 -7.87 0.95
CA ALA A 314 6.15 -7.18 0.22
C ALA A 314 5.56 -6.21 -0.84
N HIS A 315 4.56 -6.66 -1.59
CA HIS A 315 3.89 -5.82 -2.59
C HIS A 315 3.13 -4.65 -1.96
N ASN A 316 2.41 -4.87 -0.85
CA ASN A 316 1.69 -3.80 -0.15
C ASN A 316 2.64 -2.73 0.41
N LEU A 317 3.81 -3.14 0.89
CA LEU A 317 4.80 -2.22 1.47
C LEU A 317 5.59 -1.45 0.39
N ALA A 318 5.87 -2.08 -0.76
CA ALA A 318 6.77 -1.51 -1.78
C ALA A 318 6.31 -0.14 -2.30
N TRP A 319 5.05 -0.01 -2.72
CA TRP A 319 4.54 1.27 -3.24
C TRP A 319 4.47 2.37 -2.16
N LYS A 320 4.22 1.99 -0.91
CA LYS A 320 4.15 2.93 0.23
C LYS A 320 5.53 3.50 0.52
N LEU A 321 6.56 2.64 0.55
CA LEU A 321 7.94 3.08 0.67
C LEU A 321 8.34 3.98 -0.48
N ALA A 322 7.96 3.64 -1.72
CA ALA A 322 8.23 4.48 -2.89
C ALA A 322 7.58 5.87 -2.76
N ALA A 323 6.32 5.94 -2.35
CA ALA A 323 5.60 7.20 -2.19
C ALA A 323 6.19 8.08 -1.07
N VAL A 324 6.61 7.49 0.04
CA VAL A 324 7.24 8.21 1.17
C VAL A 324 8.64 8.69 0.81
N LEU A 325 9.47 7.83 0.18
CA LEU A 325 10.83 8.19 -0.22
C LEU A 325 10.85 9.24 -1.32
N ALA A 326 9.85 9.26 -2.19
CA ALA A 326 9.66 10.32 -3.19
C ALA A 326 9.12 11.64 -2.61
N GLY A 327 8.73 11.68 -1.33
CA GLY A 327 8.17 12.87 -0.68
C GLY A 327 6.71 13.19 -1.05
N HIS A 328 6.04 12.30 -1.77
CA HIS A 328 4.62 12.43 -2.12
C HIS A 328 3.71 12.11 -0.94
N SER A 329 4.14 11.20 -0.07
CA SER A 329 3.38 10.70 1.07
C SER A 329 4.10 11.00 2.39
N ARG A 330 3.32 11.32 3.41
CA ARG A 330 3.79 11.40 4.79
C ARG A 330 4.12 10.01 5.33
N THR A 331 4.96 9.94 6.36
CA THR A 331 5.42 8.68 6.96
C THR A 331 4.30 7.88 7.64
N ASP A 332 3.18 8.52 8.05
CA ASP A 332 2.00 7.85 8.60
C ASP A 332 1.27 6.97 7.56
N LEU A 333 1.66 7.02 6.28
CA LEU A 333 1.27 6.00 5.29
C LEU A 333 1.83 4.62 5.65
N LEU A 334 3.05 4.55 6.19
CA LEU A 334 3.70 3.27 6.47
C LEU A 334 3.02 2.53 7.63
N ASP A 335 2.37 3.24 8.55
CA ASP A 335 1.58 2.63 9.63
C ASP A 335 0.41 1.79 9.11
N THR A 336 -0.06 2.10 7.88
CA THR A 336 -1.11 1.32 7.23
C THR A 336 -0.64 -0.07 6.80
N TYR A 337 0.66 -0.34 6.73
CA TYR A 337 1.16 -1.67 6.41
C TYR A 337 0.73 -2.71 7.46
N ASP A 338 0.96 -2.42 8.75
CA ASP A 338 0.50 -3.31 9.83
C ASP A 338 -1.02 -3.42 9.85
N ALA A 339 -1.72 -2.27 9.78
CA ALA A 339 -3.17 -2.21 9.82
C ALA A 339 -3.83 -3.01 8.69
N GLU A 340 -3.20 -3.10 7.52
CA GLU A 340 -3.73 -3.81 6.35
C GLU A 340 -3.31 -5.28 6.32
N ARG A 341 -2.06 -5.61 6.65
CA ARG A 341 -1.50 -6.94 6.42
C ARG A 341 -1.61 -7.88 7.62
N ARG A 342 -1.51 -7.38 8.84
CA ARG A 342 -1.61 -8.23 10.04
C ARG A 342 -3.00 -8.86 10.19
N PRO A 343 -4.13 -8.16 9.93
CA PRO A 343 -5.45 -8.80 9.91
C PRO A 343 -5.59 -9.89 8.84
N VAL A 344 -4.93 -9.75 7.68
CA VAL A 344 -4.94 -10.79 6.63
C VAL A 344 -4.17 -12.03 7.08
N ALA A 345 -3.04 -11.86 7.79
CA ALA A 345 -2.33 -12.98 8.40
C ALA A 345 -3.21 -13.72 9.43
N TRP A 346 -3.96 -12.99 10.27
CA TRP A 346 -4.92 -13.58 11.21
C TRP A 346 -6.08 -14.28 10.53
N LEU A 347 -6.66 -13.68 9.49
CA LEU A 347 -7.70 -14.32 8.67
C LEU A 347 -7.21 -15.68 8.16
N ARG A 348 -6.02 -15.72 7.57
CA ARG A 348 -5.44 -16.95 7.00
C ARG A 348 -5.09 -17.96 8.07
N HIS A 349 -4.55 -17.50 9.20
CA HIS A 349 -4.33 -18.34 10.38
C HIS A 349 -5.62 -19.02 10.84
N ASP A 350 -6.70 -18.26 11.02
CA ASP A 350 -7.96 -18.81 11.54
C ASP A 350 -8.60 -19.77 10.54
N GLN A 351 -8.53 -19.47 9.24
CA GLN A 351 -9.01 -20.35 8.18
C GLN A 351 -8.22 -21.66 8.07
N ILE A 352 -6.91 -21.64 8.34
CA ILE A 352 -6.10 -22.87 8.43
C ILE A 352 -6.66 -23.80 9.49
N PHE A 353 -6.90 -23.29 10.70
CA PHE A 353 -7.35 -24.11 11.82
C PHE A 353 -8.84 -24.49 11.74
N ALA A 354 -9.68 -23.70 11.07
CA ALA A 354 -11.08 -24.03 10.83
C ALA A 354 -11.26 -25.24 9.89
N ARG A 355 -10.28 -25.49 9.01
CA ARG A 355 -10.36 -26.50 7.93
C ARG A 355 -9.84 -27.86 8.34
N ALA A 356 -10.23 -28.89 7.58
CA ALA A 356 -9.99 -30.29 7.92
C ALA A 356 -8.52 -30.62 8.20
N ASP A 357 -7.58 -29.98 7.47
CA ASP A 357 -6.13 -30.19 7.62
C ASP A 357 -5.62 -29.96 9.05
N TYR A 358 -6.18 -28.98 9.78
CA TYR A 358 -5.73 -28.63 11.14
C TYR A 358 -6.86 -28.64 12.17
N ARG A 359 -8.08 -29.05 11.80
CA ARG A 359 -9.23 -29.10 12.72
C ARG A 359 -8.96 -29.92 13.98
N ALA A 360 -8.16 -30.98 13.89
CA ALA A 360 -7.76 -31.80 15.04
C ALA A 360 -6.95 -31.03 16.11
N HIS A 361 -6.39 -29.87 15.75
CA HIS A 361 -5.63 -28.99 16.66
C HIS A 361 -6.53 -27.94 17.34
N LEU A 362 -7.85 -27.96 17.12
CA LEU A 362 -8.79 -27.05 17.76
C LEU A 362 -9.29 -27.60 19.11
N THR A 363 -9.35 -26.71 20.12
CA THR A 363 -10.20 -26.92 21.31
C THR A 363 -11.65 -26.61 20.99
N ALA A 364 -12.61 -27.17 21.75
CA ALA A 364 -14.05 -27.01 21.49
C ALA A 364 -14.49 -25.53 21.37
N GLU A 365 -13.94 -24.64 22.22
CA GLU A 365 -14.23 -23.20 22.22
C GLU A 365 -13.76 -22.46 20.97
N ASN A 366 -12.76 -22.98 20.25
CA ASN A 366 -12.16 -22.35 19.08
C ASN A 366 -12.72 -22.86 17.74
N SER A 367 -13.79 -23.66 17.77
CA SER A 367 -14.35 -24.32 16.58
C SER A 367 -15.39 -23.50 15.81
N ALA A 368 -15.75 -22.31 16.31
CA ALA A 368 -16.82 -21.47 15.78
C ALA A 368 -16.42 -20.57 14.58
N VAL A 369 -15.20 -20.71 14.06
CA VAL A 369 -14.75 -19.94 12.88
C VAL A 369 -15.49 -20.42 11.64
N GLU A 370 -16.23 -19.52 10.99
CA GLU A 370 -16.87 -19.78 9.71
C GLU A 370 -15.82 -20.14 8.65
N ILE A 371 -16.01 -21.27 7.96
CA ILE A 371 -15.14 -21.65 6.84
C ILE A 371 -15.54 -20.84 5.63
N LEU A 372 -14.65 -19.96 5.18
CA LEU A 372 -14.87 -19.13 4.00
C LEU A 372 -14.44 -19.85 2.72
N ASP A 373 -14.98 -19.41 1.59
CA ASP A 373 -14.51 -19.81 0.25
C ASP A 373 -13.03 -19.45 0.08
N ASP A 374 -12.24 -20.31 -0.58
CA ASP A 374 -10.84 -20.04 -0.86
C ASP A 374 -10.64 -18.73 -1.61
N VAL A 375 -11.53 -18.44 -2.58
CA VAL A 375 -11.41 -17.21 -3.35
C VAL A 375 -11.69 -15.96 -2.50
N ALA A 376 -12.50 -16.09 -1.45
CA ALA A 376 -12.73 -15.00 -0.52
C ALA A 376 -11.48 -14.70 0.33
N VAL A 377 -10.82 -15.75 0.83
CA VAL A 377 -9.58 -15.62 1.62
C VAL A 377 -8.40 -15.13 0.76
N GLU A 378 -8.34 -15.61 -0.47
CA GLU A 378 -7.26 -15.33 -1.40
C GLU A 378 -7.38 -13.94 -2.05
N LEU A 379 -8.52 -13.66 -2.70
CA LEU A 379 -8.72 -12.49 -3.57
C LEU A 379 -9.70 -11.46 -2.99
N GLY A 380 -10.46 -11.84 -1.97
CA GLY A 380 -11.60 -11.06 -1.49
C GLY A 380 -11.47 -10.55 -0.05
N HIS A 381 -10.26 -10.55 0.51
CA HIS A 381 -10.01 -9.89 1.79
C HIS A 381 -10.07 -8.36 1.63
N ARG A 382 -10.46 -7.68 2.70
CA ARG A 382 -10.64 -6.24 2.75
C ARG A 382 -9.66 -5.62 3.74
N TYR A 383 -8.98 -4.57 3.30
CA TYR A 383 -8.14 -3.73 4.11
C TYR A 383 -8.94 -2.75 4.96
N GLN A 384 -8.43 -2.51 6.17
CA GLN A 384 -8.94 -1.51 7.10
C GLN A 384 -7.75 -0.72 7.62
N SER A 385 -7.70 0.57 7.32
CA SER A 385 -6.60 1.42 7.73
C SER A 385 -7.00 2.88 7.70
N SER A 386 -6.14 3.75 8.25
CA SER A 386 -6.35 5.19 8.21
C SER A 386 -6.19 5.80 6.80
N ALA A 387 -5.81 5.00 5.80
CA ALA A 387 -5.77 5.36 4.38
C ALA A 387 -7.04 4.95 3.62
N LEU A 388 -8.07 4.49 4.32
CA LEU A 388 -9.34 4.08 3.74
C LEU A 388 -10.51 4.77 4.47
N PRO A 389 -11.67 4.95 3.81
CA PRO A 389 -12.88 5.43 4.48
C PRO A 389 -13.27 4.52 5.66
N ILE A 390 -13.78 5.10 6.74
CA ILE A 390 -14.30 4.36 7.89
C ILE A 390 -15.56 3.59 7.46
N GLN A 391 -15.60 2.30 7.78
CA GLN A 391 -16.66 1.38 7.35
C GLN A 391 -16.93 0.30 8.40
N ASP A 392 -17.89 0.58 9.27
CA ASP A 392 -18.25 -0.28 10.40
C ASP A 392 -19.10 -1.49 9.99
N GLY A 393 -18.94 -2.61 10.71
CA GLY A 393 -19.81 -3.79 10.60
C GLY A 393 -19.62 -4.66 9.36
N LEU A 394 -18.70 -4.32 8.45
CA LEU A 394 -18.39 -5.14 7.28
C LEU A 394 -17.42 -6.28 7.63
N GLN A 395 -17.60 -7.44 6.99
CA GLN A 395 -16.73 -8.61 7.15
C GLN A 395 -15.30 -8.35 6.64
N LEU A 396 -14.34 -9.18 7.07
CA LEU A 396 -12.94 -9.09 6.64
C LEU A 396 -12.70 -9.72 5.27
N ALA A 397 -13.51 -10.70 4.86
CA ALA A 397 -13.42 -11.34 3.56
C ALA A 397 -14.78 -11.82 3.06
N ARG A 398 -14.98 -11.71 1.74
CA ARG A 398 -16.14 -12.21 0.95
C ARG A 398 -15.65 -12.55 -0.45
N ARG A 399 -16.48 -13.19 -1.27
CA ARG A 399 -16.07 -13.44 -2.66
C ARG A 399 -15.94 -12.11 -3.43
N PRO A 400 -15.03 -12.00 -4.41
CA PRO A 400 -14.75 -10.73 -5.08
C PRO A 400 -15.99 -10.07 -5.72
N ASP A 401 -16.91 -10.86 -6.28
CA ASP A 401 -18.17 -10.41 -6.89
C ASP A 401 -19.16 -9.82 -5.88
N GLU A 402 -19.06 -10.18 -4.60
CA GLU A 402 -19.95 -9.71 -3.53
C GLU A 402 -19.58 -8.31 -3.01
N TRP A 403 -18.39 -7.82 -3.36
CA TRP A 403 -17.90 -6.52 -2.89
C TRP A 403 -18.37 -5.33 -3.71
N CYS A 404 -18.71 -5.55 -4.99
CA CYS A 404 -19.02 -4.48 -5.93
C CYS A 404 -18.01 -3.32 -5.87
N GLY A 405 -16.70 -3.60 -5.80
CA GLY A 405 -15.64 -2.58 -5.76
C GLY A 405 -15.60 -1.74 -4.47
N GLN A 406 -15.98 -2.33 -3.34
CA GLN A 406 -15.94 -1.66 -2.03
C GLN A 406 -14.53 -1.12 -1.70
N PRO A 407 -14.39 0.10 -1.15
CA PRO A 407 -13.08 0.58 -0.71
C PRO A 407 -12.44 -0.38 0.32
N GLY A 408 -11.14 -0.60 0.15
CA GLY A 408 -10.36 -1.59 0.88
C GLY A 408 -10.31 -2.96 0.23
N THR A 409 -11.08 -3.23 -0.84
CA THR A 409 -11.00 -4.53 -1.55
C THR A 409 -10.15 -4.42 -2.80
N ARG A 410 -9.65 -5.56 -3.25
CA ARG A 410 -8.99 -5.68 -4.56
C ARG A 410 -9.93 -5.19 -5.67
N ALA A 411 -9.40 -4.47 -6.65
CA ALA A 411 -10.17 -4.02 -7.80
C ALA A 411 -10.72 -5.22 -8.60
N PRO A 412 -12.00 -5.22 -8.98
CA PRO A 412 -12.59 -6.29 -9.77
C PRO A 412 -11.88 -6.55 -11.10
N HIS A 413 -11.64 -7.83 -11.38
CA HIS A 413 -11.26 -8.30 -12.71
C HIS A 413 -12.46 -8.24 -13.66
N LEU A 414 -12.27 -7.63 -14.83
CA LEU A 414 -13.12 -7.82 -16.00
C LEU A 414 -12.22 -7.96 -17.24
N PRO A 415 -12.61 -8.81 -18.21
CA PRO A 415 -11.99 -8.82 -19.53
C PRO A 415 -12.34 -7.51 -20.24
N ILE A 416 -11.32 -6.85 -20.78
CA ILE A 416 -11.43 -5.59 -21.50
C ILE A 416 -10.62 -5.69 -22.79
N THR A 417 -10.94 -4.85 -23.77
CA THR A 417 -10.09 -4.67 -24.95
C THR A 417 -9.48 -3.27 -24.89
N VAL A 418 -8.15 -3.18 -24.92
CA VAL A 418 -7.41 -1.90 -24.96
C VAL A 418 -6.71 -1.80 -26.30
N CYS A 419 -7.07 -0.79 -27.10
CA CYS A 419 -6.50 -0.58 -28.44
C CYS A 419 -6.55 -1.82 -29.36
N GLY A 420 -7.53 -2.71 -29.17
CA GLY A 420 -7.69 -3.94 -29.95
C GLY A 420 -7.04 -5.20 -29.35
N GLU A 421 -6.34 -5.08 -28.23
CA GLU A 421 -5.76 -6.22 -27.50
C GLU A 421 -6.60 -6.60 -26.28
N ASP A 422 -6.83 -7.89 -26.09
CA ASP A 422 -7.51 -8.42 -24.91
C ASP A 422 -6.62 -8.30 -23.68
N ARG A 423 -7.16 -7.68 -22.63
CA ARG A 423 -6.50 -7.40 -21.35
C ARG A 423 -7.46 -7.59 -20.19
N SER A 424 -6.94 -7.47 -18.99
CA SER A 424 -7.74 -7.32 -17.78
C SER A 424 -7.83 -5.86 -17.34
N THR A 425 -8.93 -5.47 -16.71
CA THR A 425 -8.98 -4.23 -15.88
C THR A 425 -7.80 -4.12 -14.91
N LEU A 426 -7.29 -5.23 -14.38
CA LEU A 426 -6.15 -5.23 -13.47
C LEU A 426 -4.86 -4.76 -14.13
N ASP A 427 -4.71 -4.98 -15.45
CA ASP A 427 -3.54 -4.54 -16.21
C ASP A 427 -3.49 -3.00 -16.35
N LEU A 428 -4.57 -2.29 -15.97
CA LEU A 428 -4.62 -0.83 -15.90
C LEU A 428 -4.01 -0.28 -14.60
N PHE A 429 -3.78 -1.11 -13.59
CA PHE A 429 -3.30 -0.69 -12.27
C PHE A 429 -1.81 -1.01 -12.09
N HIS A 430 -1.30 -0.97 -10.85
CA HIS A 430 0.06 -1.38 -10.46
C HIS A 430 1.20 -0.39 -10.71
N ARG A 431 0.98 0.67 -11.50
CA ARG A 431 2.02 1.70 -11.77
C ARG A 431 1.86 2.96 -10.94
N GLY A 432 0.62 3.29 -10.60
CA GLY A 432 0.28 4.54 -9.93
C GLY A 432 -1.19 4.57 -9.53
N TRP A 433 -1.70 5.77 -9.23
CA TRP A 433 -3.10 5.99 -8.90
C TRP A 433 -3.94 6.06 -10.17
N VAL A 434 -5.08 5.38 -10.18
CA VAL A 434 -5.98 5.35 -11.33
C VAL A 434 -7.39 5.72 -10.90
N VAL A 435 -8.01 6.65 -11.62
CA VAL A 435 -9.44 6.90 -11.58
C VAL A 435 -10.09 6.18 -12.76
N LEU A 436 -10.97 5.24 -12.46
CA LEU A 436 -11.76 4.50 -13.45
C LEU A 436 -13.21 5.01 -13.42
N THR A 437 -13.75 5.37 -14.58
CA THR A 437 -15.05 6.04 -14.70
C THR A 437 -15.73 5.77 -16.06
N LEU A 438 -17.01 6.10 -16.15
CA LEU A 438 -17.79 6.19 -17.40
C LEU A 438 -17.97 7.65 -17.86
N ASP A 439 -17.55 8.63 -17.06
CA ASP A 439 -17.79 10.06 -17.27
C ASP A 439 -16.48 10.83 -17.49
N ASP A 440 -16.31 11.38 -18.69
CA ASP A 440 -15.12 12.12 -19.11
C ASP A 440 -14.87 13.39 -18.28
N ALA A 441 -15.91 13.93 -17.61
CA ALA A 441 -15.78 15.10 -16.73
C ALA A 441 -14.81 14.87 -15.54
N TRP A 442 -14.48 13.63 -15.22
CA TRP A 442 -13.49 13.31 -14.20
C TRP A 442 -12.04 13.64 -14.62
N ARG A 443 -11.75 13.87 -15.90
CA ARG A 443 -10.40 14.29 -16.34
C ARG A 443 -10.01 15.64 -15.76
N ASP A 444 -10.86 16.64 -15.96
CA ASP A 444 -10.62 17.99 -15.45
C ASP A 444 -10.60 18.01 -13.92
N ALA A 445 -11.50 17.24 -13.29
CA ALA A 445 -11.54 17.09 -11.84
C ALA A 445 -10.26 16.46 -11.29
N SER A 446 -9.73 15.43 -11.95
CA SER A 446 -8.50 14.74 -11.56
C SER A 446 -7.26 15.63 -11.77
N ALA A 447 -7.20 16.38 -12.86
CA ALA A 447 -6.14 17.36 -13.08
C ALA A 447 -6.12 18.43 -11.97
N ASN A 448 -7.30 18.90 -11.53
CA ASN A 448 -7.42 19.84 -10.41
C ASN A 448 -7.01 19.21 -9.08
N ALA A 449 -7.45 17.98 -8.80
CA ALA A 449 -7.11 17.25 -7.57
C ALA A 449 -5.61 16.92 -7.48
N ALA A 450 -4.98 16.55 -8.60
CA ALA A 450 -3.54 16.27 -8.66
C ALA A 450 -2.70 17.51 -8.32
N ARG A 451 -3.10 18.71 -8.77
CA ARG A 451 -2.43 19.97 -8.38
C ARG A 451 -2.53 20.23 -6.89
N ASN A 452 -3.67 19.93 -6.27
CA ASN A 452 -3.86 20.14 -4.83
C ASN A 452 -3.09 19.14 -3.95
N THR A 453 -2.84 17.93 -4.45
CA THR A 453 -2.25 16.83 -3.65
C THR A 453 -0.82 16.47 -4.02
N ALA A 454 -0.30 16.95 -5.17
CA ALA A 454 0.93 16.46 -5.80
C ALA A 454 0.94 14.96 -6.08
N ILE A 455 -0.23 14.32 -6.13
CA ILE A 455 -0.37 12.92 -6.51
C ILE A 455 -0.83 12.89 -7.97
N THR A 456 0.00 12.30 -8.83
CA THR A 456 -0.37 12.04 -10.23
C THR A 456 -1.40 10.92 -10.27
N VAL A 457 -2.47 11.15 -11.02
CA VAL A 457 -3.57 10.19 -11.21
C VAL A 457 -3.81 10.03 -12.70
N GLU A 458 -3.81 8.79 -13.15
CA GLU A 458 -4.26 8.42 -14.49
C GLU A 458 -5.79 8.30 -14.52
N VAL A 459 -6.44 8.84 -15.53
CA VAL A 459 -7.90 8.75 -15.68
C VAL A 459 -8.21 7.85 -16.86
N VAL A 460 -8.87 6.72 -16.59
CA VAL A 460 -9.34 5.78 -17.59
C VAL A 460 -10.85 5.91 -17.73
N VAL A 461 -11.29 6.39 -18.89
CA VAL A 461 -12.71 6.57 -19.20
C VAL A 461 -13.17 5.41 -20.08
N ILE A 462 -14.00 4.54 -19.52
CA ILE A 462 -14.51 3.35 -20.20
C ILE A 462 -15.46 3.73 -21.34
N GLY A 463 -15.27 3.12 -22.52
CA GLY A 463 -15.98 3.49 -23.75
C GLY A 463 -15.30 4.62 -24.52
N ALA A 464 -14.35 5.31 -23.90
CA ALA A 464 -13.36 6.17 -24.52
C ALA A 464 -11.96 5.50 -24.40
N ASP A 465 -10.88 6.22 -24.70
CA ASP A 465 -9.47 5.78 -24.55
C ASP A 465 -9.09 4.47 -25.27
N GLY A 466 -9.92 4.00 -26.19
CA GLY A 466 -9.74 2.68 -26.80
C GLY A 466 -9.95 1.52 -25.82
N VAL A 467 -10.50 1.76 -24.62
CA VAL A 467 -10.85 0.75 -23.62
C VAL A 467 -12.32 0.36 -23.77
N ARG A 468 -12.56 -0.89 -24.16
CA ARG A 468 -13.90 -1.44 -24.37
C ARG A 468 -14.20 -2.54 -23.38
N VAL A 469 -15.34 -2.42 -22.71
CA VAL A 469 -15.94 -3.41 -21.83
C VAL A 469 -17.43 -3.13 -21.75
N ASP A 470 -18.23 -4.14 -21.42
CA ASP A 470 -19.64 -3.93 -21.11
C ASP A 470 -19.79 -2.96 -19.92
N SER A 471 -20.34 -1.77 -20.18
CA SER A 471 -20.46 -0.71 -19.18
C SER A 471 -21.38 -1.11 -18.03
N GLY A 472 -22.38 -1.98 -18.26
CA GLY A 472 -23.26 -2.50 -17.21
C GLY A 472 -22.54 -3.48 -16.28
N ARG A 473 -21.69 -4.35 -16.83
CA ARG A 473 -20.83 -5.25 -16.04
C ARG A 473 -19.81 -4.46 -15.22
N LEU A 474 -19.19 -3.44 -15.80
CA LEU A 474 -18.28 -2.53 -15.08
C LEU A 474 -18.99 -1.80 -13.95
N ALA A 475 -20.13 -1.18 -14.26
CA ALA A 475 -20.97 -0.48 -13.29
C ALA A 475 -21.36 -1.38 -12.12
N THR A 476 -21.75 -2.62 -12.39
CA THR A 476 -22.09 -3.61 -11.34
C THR A 476 -20.85 -3.98 -10.52
N ALA A 477 -19.76 -4.36 -11.19
CA ALA A 477 -18.56 -4.86 -10.52
C ALA A 477 -17.89 -3.82 -9.62
N TYR A 478 -17.94 -2.54 -10.01
CA TYR A 478 -17.35 -1.43 -9.23
C TYR A 478 -18.39 -0.61 -8.45
N GLY A 479 -19.69 -0.94 -8.58
CA GLY A 479 -20.84 -0.20 -8.05
C GLY A 479 -20.80 1.28 -8.43
N LEU A 480 -20.75 1.55 -9.73
CA LEU A 480 -20.73 2.89 -10.32
C LEU A 480 -22.05 3.16 -11.06
N GLY A 481 -22.55 4.38 -10.95
CA GLY A 481 -23.53 4.96 -11.85
C GLY A 481 -22.86 5.65 -13.05
N PRO A 482 -23.64 6.22 -13.99
CA PRO A 482 -23.11 6.81 -15.24
C PRO A 482 -22.13 7.97 -15.02
N THR A 483 -22.21 8.65 -13.87
CA THR A 483 -21.34 9.79 -13.51
C THR A 483 -20.34 9.46 -12.40
N GLY A 484 -20.35 8.22 -11.91
CA GLY A 484 -19.52 7.76 -10.80
C GLY A 484 -18.05 7.58 -11.17
N ALA A 485 -17.23 7.42 -10.15
CA ALA A 485 -15.81 7.09 -10.31
C ALA A 485 -15.31 6.23 -9.15
N THR A 486 -14.26 5.46 -9.43
CA THR A 486 -13.51 4.71 -8.41
C THR A 486 -12.03 5.07 -8.50
N LEU A 487 -11.40 5.30 -7.36
CA LEU A 487 -9.98 5.55 -7.20
C LEU A 487 -9.30 4.25 -6.76
N VAL A 488 -8.37 3.78 -7.57
CA VAL A 488 -7.59 2.57 -7.35
C VAL A 488 -6.15 2.94 -7.00
N ARG A 489 -5.62 2.31 -5.95
CA ARG A 489 -4.27 2.48 -5.42
C ARG A 489 -3.22 1.86 -6.35
N PRO A 490 -1.94 2.24 -6.18
CA PRO A 490 -0.82 1.58 -6.86
C PRO A 490 -0.70 0.07 -6.59
N ASP A 491 -1.33 -0.48 -5.56
CA ASP A 491 -1.35 -1.94 -5.32
C ASP A 491 -2.61 -2.65 -5.87
N GLY A 492 -3.46 -1.95 -6.61
CA GLY A 492 -4.67 -2.49 -7.22
C GLY A 492 -5.84 -2.64 -6.25
N TYR A 493 -5.83 -1.97 -5.10
CA TYR A 493 -6.96 -1.92 -4.17
C TYR A 493 -7.76 -0.63 -4.34
N VAL A 494 -9.08 -0.72 -4.21
CA VAL A 494 -9.96 0.45 -4.27
C VAL A 494 -9.73 1.30 -3.02
N ALA A 495 -9.29 2.55 -3.19
CA ALA A 495 -9.15 3.51 -2.09
C ALA A 495 -10.45 4.23 -1.78
N TRP A 496 -11.23 4.55 -2.81
CA TRP A 496 -12.43 5.37 -2.69
C TRP A 496 -13.32 5.17 -3.92
N ARG A 497 -14.64 5.37 -3.78
CA ARG A 497 -15.58 5.39 -4.89
C ARG A 497 -16.77 6.31 -4.62
N CYS A 498 -17.44 6.74 -5.68
CA CYS A 498 -18.78 7.32 -5.64
C CYS A 498 -19.64 6.72 -6.76
N ALA A 499 -20.89 6.36 -6.43
CA ALA A 499 -21.83 5.85 -7.44
C ALA A 499 -22.23 6.95 -8.43
N ASP A 500 -22.50 8.15 -7.92
CA ASP A 500 -22.81 9.33 -8.74
C ASP A 500 -21.83 10.45 -8.44
N ALA A 501 -21.65 11.35 -9.41
CA ALA A 501 -20.75 12.48 -9.26
C ALA A 501 -21.18 13.38 -8.08
N PRO A 502 -20.26 13.71 -7.15
CA PRO A 502 -20.54 14.72 -6.15
C PRO A 502 -20.62 16.11 -6.79
N ALA A 503 -21.20 17.07 -6.06
CA ALA A 503 -21.34 18.46 -6.52
C ALA A 503 -19.99 19.07 -6.94
N ASP A 504 -18.91 18.76 -6.20
CA ASP A 504 -17.54 19.11 -6.56
C ASP A 504 -16.69 17.83 -6.66
N ARG A 505 -16.52 17.34 -7.90
CA ARG A 505 -15.69 16.17 -8.23
C ARG A 505 -14.23 16.34 -7.80
N ALA A 506 -13.67 17.53 -8.03
CA ALA A 506 -12.25 17.80 -7.77
C ALA A 506 -11.97 17.81 -6.27
N ALA A 507 -12.82 18.46 -5.47
CA ALA A 507 -12.68 18.49 -4.02
C ALA A 507 -12.85 17.10 -3.38
N ALA A 508 -13.83 16.32 -3.85
CA ALA A 508 -14.05 14.96 -3.37
C ALA A 508 -12.84 14.05 -3.65
N LEU A 509 -12.31 14.09 -4.88
CA LEU A 509 -11.13 13.31 -5.26
C LEU A 509 -9.86 13.77 -4.53
N ALA A 510 -9.65 15.08 -4.36
CA ALA A 510 -8.53 15.61 -3.59
C ALA A 510 -8.57 15.14 -2.13
N THR A 511 -9.77 15.09 -1.53
CA THR A 511 -9.97 14.55 -0.18
C THR A 511 -9.63 13.07 -0.12
N ALA A 512 -10.13 12.28 -1.07
CA ALA A 512 -9.83 10.84 -1.16
C ALA A 512 -8.33 10.57 -1.31
N LEU A 513 -7.63 11.31 -2.17
CA LEU A 513 -6.18 11.23 -2.33
C LEU A 513 -5.43 11.68 -1.08
N HIS A 514 -5.86 12.73 -0.40
CA HIS A 514 -5.22 13.18 0.84
C HIS A 514 -5.28 12.10 1.93
N VAL A 515 -6.42 11.40 2.04
CA VAL A 515 -6.59 10.27 2.97
C VAL A 515 -5.77 9.07 2.52
N ALA A 516 -5.96 8.61 1.29
CA ALA A 516 -5.42 7.34 0.82
C ALA A 516 -3.92 7.38 0.52
N ALA A 517 -3.43 8.48 -0.03
CA ALA A 517 -2.01 8.68 -0.28
C ALA A 517 -1.28 9.32 0.90
N LYS A 518 -1.99 9.74 1.97
CA LYS A 518 -1.43 10.55 3.06
C LYS A 518 -0.58 11.70 2.52
N SER A 519 -1.14 12.46 1.58
CA SER A 519 -0.40 13.49 0.84
C SER A 519 0.31 14.46 1.80
N THR A 520 1.55 14.81 1.44
CA THR A 520 2.34 15.83 2.16
C THR A 520 1.77 17.24 1.97
N ARG A 521 0.94 17.46 0.95
CA ARG A 521 0.23 18.73 0.74
C ARG A 521 -1.03 18.80 1.61
N THR A 522 -1.27 19.96 2.21
CA THR A 522 -2.49 20.26 2.96
C THR A 522 -3.67 20.32 1.98
N PRO A 523 -4.85 19.74 2.31
CA PRO A 523 -6.00 19.83 1.43
C PRO A 523 -6.39 21.29 1.23
N ARG A 524 -6.53 21.70 -0.02
CA ARG A 524 -7.08 23.01 -0.37
C ARG A 524 -8.58 23.01 -0.02
N ARG A 525 -9.04 24.02 0.71
CA ARG A 525 -10.44 24.15 1.14
C ARG A 525 -11.36 24.46 -0.05
N SER A 526 -12.68 24.33 0.15
CA SER A 526 -13.68 24.52 -0.91
C SER A 526 -13.71 25.97 -1.44
N GLN A 527 -14.31 26.22 -2.61
CA GLN A 527 -14.47 27.58 -3.14
C GLN A 527 -15.23 28.51 -2.18
N LEU A 528 -16.19 27.97 -1.41
CA LEU A 528 -16.93 28.76 -0.42
C LEU A 528 -16.02 29.19 0.73
N ASP A 529 -15.15 28.29 1.20
CA ASP A 529 -14.16 28.60 2.23
C ASP A 529 -13.13 29.62 1.74
N ASP A 530 -12.71 29.54 0.47
CA ASP A 530 -11.83 30.53 -0.16
C ASP A 530 -12.51 31.91 -0.19
N LEU A 531 -13.80 31.97 -0.52
CA LEU A 531 -14.57 33.20 -0.54
C LEU A 531 -14.68 33.83 0.86
N GLU A 532 -14.99 33.03 1.89
CA GLU A 532 -15.05 33.48 3.27
C GLU A 532 -13.68 33.87 3.82
N ALA A 533 -12.61 33.14 3.44
CA ALA A 533 -11.24 33.49 3.80
C ALA A 533 -10.81 34.84 3.20
N ILE A 534 -11.18 35.12 1.95
CA ILE A 534 -10.92 36.40 1.28
C ILE A 534 -11.69 37.55 1.95
N LYS A 535 -12.96 37.34 2.31
CA LYS A 535 -13.74 38.31 3.08
C LYS A 535 -13.11 38.60 4.44
N ALA A 536 -12.76 37.56 5.19
CA ALA A 536 -12.10 37.68 6.48
C ALA A 536 -10.73 38.36 6.37
N LEU A 537 -9.94 38.04 5.34
CA LEU A 537 -8.65 38.69 5.06
C LEU A 537 -8.80 40.18 4.77
N THR A 538 -9.81 40.56 3.99
CA THR A 538 -10.10 41.96 3.66
C THR A 538 -10.57 42.74 4.89
N ALA A 539 -11.37 42.10 5.75
CA ALA A 539 -11.77 42.66 7.04
C ALA A 539 -10.55 42.86 7.96
N ARG A 540 -9.65 41.87 8.07
CA ARG A 540 -8.41 41.99 8.87
C ARG A 540 -7.49 43.10 8.36
N TYR A 541 -7.35 43.26 7.05
CA TYR A 541 -6.61 44.39 6.48
C TYR A 541 -7.18 45.72 6.97
N SER A 542 -8.50 45.84 6.94
CA SER A 542 -9.19 47.06 7.37
C SER A 542 -9.01 47.32 8.85
N ASP A 543 -9.19 46.30 9.68
CA ASP A 543 -8.96 46.39 11.12
C ASP A 543 -7.51 46.82 11.43
N ALA A 544 -6.53 46.24 10.73
CA ALA A 544 -5.13 46.59 10.90
C ALA A 544 -4.79 48.01 10.46
N VAL A 545 -5.49 48.58 9.46
CA VAL A 545 -5.31 49.98 9.04
C VAL A 545 -5.97 50.97 10.00
N ASN A 546 -7.06 50.60 10.67
CA ASN A 546 -7.81 51.48 11.57
C ASN A 546 -7.80 50.99 13.02
N HIS A 547 -6.68 50.41 13.44
CA HIS A 547 -6.59 49.85 14.77
C HIS A 547 -6.77 50.96 15.81
N GLY A 548 -7.65 50.77 16.79
CA GLY A 548 -7.99 51.80 17.77
C GLY A 548 -9.11 52.77 17.31
N TYR A 549 -10.20 52.82 18.09
CA TYR A 549 -11.43 53.57 17.75
C TYR A 549 -11.35 55.08 18.04
N GLY A 550 -10.30 55.56 18.69
CA GLY A 550 -10.13 56.97 19.11
C GLY A 550 -8.69 57.49 18.96
N ASP A 551 -7.71 56.61 19.08
CA ASP A 551 -6.29 56.85 18.78
C ASP A 551 -5.87 55.97 17.60
N LYS A 552 -6.48 56.21 16.43
CA LYS A 552 -6.28 55.37 15.25
C LYS A 552 -4.80 55.22 14.94
N CYS A 553 -4.33 53.99 14.88
CA CYS A 553 -2.98 53.61 14.48
C CYS A 553 -3.03 52.42 13.50
N CYS A 554 -1.89 52.10 12.89
CA CYS A 554 -1.75 50.90 12.09
C CYS A 554 -1.12 49.77 12.92
N ASP A 555 -1.72 48.59 12.89
CA ASP A 555 -1.09 47.36 13.38
C ASP A 555 -0.15 46.82 12.29
N LEU A 556 1.13 47.19 12.39
CA LEU A 556 2.15 46.78 11.42
C LEU A 556 2.40 45.27 11.40
N GLN A 557 2.19 44.58 12.53
CA GLN A 557 2.35 43.13 12.59
C GLN A 557 1.23 42.47 11.78
N ALA A 558 -0.03 42.84 12.04
CA ALA A 558 -1.18 42.33 11.30
C ALA A 558 -1.08 42.68 9.79
N LEU A 559 -0.66 43.91 9.45
CA LEU A 559 -0.42 44.29 8.05
C LEU A 559 0.64 43.42 7.37
N SER A 560 1.69 43.01 8.09
CA SER A 560 2.74 42.16 7.52
C SER A 560 2.26 40.74 7.19
N GLU A 561 1.21 40.28 7.88
CA GLU A 561 0.62 38.96 7.69
C GLU A 561 -0.40 38.94 6.54
N VAL A 562 -1.10 40.05 6.30
CA VAL A 562 -2.12 40.13 5.23
C VAL A 562 -1.53 40.35 3.84
N PHE A 563 -0.40 41.05 3.70
CA PHE A 563 0.20 41.33 2.39
C PHE A 563 1.17 40.24 1.91
N ALA A 564 1.10 39.95 0.61
CA ALA A 564 2.10 39.14 -0.08
C ALA A 564 3.48 39.85 -0.10
N PRO A 565 4.61 39.12 -0.16
CA PRO A 565 5.95 39.72 -0.17
C PRO A 565 6.16 40.77 -1.28
N ASP A 566 5.59 40.52 -2.46
CA ASP A 566 5.68 41.34 -3.68
C ASP A 566 4.45 42.23 -3.93
N ALA A 567 3.60 42.42 -2.91
CA ALA A 567 2.34 43.15 -3.03
C ALA A 567 2.50 44.60 -3.56
N ILE A 568 1.41 45.12 -4.11
CA ILE A 568 1.32 46.44 -4.73
C ILE A 568 0.18 47.23 -4.06
N PHE A 569 0.50 48.41 -3.54
CA PHE A 569 -0.46 49.31 -2.91
C PHE A 569 -0.59 50.60 -3.71
N PHE A 570 -1.82 50.98 -4.06
CA PHE A 570 -2.15 52.28 -4.64
C PHE A 570 -2.81 53.14 -3.56
N GLY A 571 -2.14 54.24 -3.19
CA GLY A 571 -2.71 55.24 -2.27
C GLY A 571 -3.89 56.01 -2.87
N ALA A 572 -4.52 56.86 -2.06
CA ALA A 572 -5.70 57.63 -2.44
C ALA A 572 -5.51 58.52 -3.68
N ASP A 573 -4.29 59.00 -3.91
CA ASP A 573 -3.94 59.92 -5.00
C ASP A 573 -3.55 59.19 -6.31
N GLY A 574 -3.54 57.86 -6.32
CA GLY A 574 -3.58 57.03 -7.54
C GLY A 574 -2.35 56.98 -8.46
N ASP A 575 -1.43 57.94 -8.39
CA ASP A 575 -0.45 58.17 -9.47
C ASP A 575 0.85 57.35 -9.39
N THR A 576 1.25 56.82 -8.23
CA THR A 576 2.45 55.97 -8.10
C THR A 576 2.26 54.80 -7.14
N PRO A 577 2.41 53.53 -7.59
CA PRO A 577 2.27 52.38 -6.72
C PRO A 577 3.49 52.16 -5.80
N VAL A 578 3.22 51.76 -4.56
CA VAL A 578 4.23 51.23 -3.65
C VAL A 578 4.33 49.72 -3.84
N ARG A 579 5.54 49.20 -4.05
CA ARG A 579 5.79 47.79 -4.35
C ARG A 579 6.61 47.12 -3.26
N GLY A 580 6.19 45.92 -2.89
CA GLY A 580 6.81 45.09 -1.88
C GLY A 580 6.29 45.40 -0.47
N ARG A 581 6.04 44.33 0.29
CA ARG A 581 5.45 44.40 1.64
C ARG A 581 6.16 45.38 2.57
N ALA A 582 7.49 45.39 2.58
CA ALA A 582 8.26 46.26 3.45
C ALA A 582 8.04 47.75 3.14
N ALA A 583 7.95 48.11 1.86
CA ALA A 583 7.69 49.48 1.44
C ALA A 583 6.24 49.89 1.76
N ILE A 584 5.28 48.96 1.59
CA ILE A 584 3.87 49.18 1.95
C ILE A 584 3.73 49.45 3.44
N LEU A 585 4.38 48.66 4.30
CA LEU A 585 4.36 48.84 5.76
C LEU A 585 4.96 50.19 6.20
N ALA A 586 5.89 50.74 5.42
CA ALA A 586 6.46 52.07 5.68
C ALA A 586 5.57 53.22 5.17
N GLU A 587 4.75 52.99 4.14
CA GLU A 587 3.94 54.03 3.50
C GLU A 587 2.53 54.13 4.07
N VAL A 588 1.86 53.00 4.33
CA VAL A 588 0.47 52.98 4.80
C VAL A 588 0.24 53.88 6.02
N PRO A 589 1.09 53.86 7.08
CA PRO A 589 0.92 54.77 8.22
C PRO A 589 0.96 56.25 7.84
N LYS A 590 1.81 56.64 6.88
CA LYS A 590 1.90 58.03 6.40
C LYS A 590 0.66 58.41 5.60
N ALA A 591 0.23 57.53 4.70
CA ALA A 591 -0.92 57.74 3.84
C ALA A 591 -2.23 57.89 4.63
N THR A 592 -2.31 57.29 5.82
CA THR A 592 -3.51 57.33 6.67
C THR A 592 -3.40 58.27 7.87
N ALA A 593 -2.25 58.90 8.09
CA ALA A 593 -2.00 59.82 9.21
C ALA A 593 -2.96 61.04 9.28
N PRO A 594 -3.43 61.62 8.16
CA PRO A 594 -4.40 62.72 8.20
C PRO A 594 -5.80 62.33 8.70
N VAL A 595 -6.03 61.05 9.01
CA VAL A 595 -7.33 60.50 9.38
C VAL A 595 -7.29 60.06 10.84
N THR A 596 -7.91 60.82 11.73
CA THR A 596 -7.86 60.58 13.19
C THR A 596 -8.83 59.49 13.64
N PHE A 597 -9.87 59.23 12.85
CA PHE A 597 -10.81 58.12 13.03
C PHE A 597 -11.22 57.56 11.67
N ALA A 598 -11.33 56.23 11.55
CA ALA A 598 -11.90 55.61 10.37
C ALA A 598 -12.55 54.25 10.69
N MET A 599 -13.71 53.99 10.11
CA MET A 599 -14.37 52.69 10.13
C MET A 599 -14.74 52.32 8.70
N HIS A 600 -14.23 51.18 8.24
CA HIS A 600 -14.48 50.67 6.90
C HIS A 600 -15.53 49.56 6.94
N ALA A 601 -16.57 49.70 6.12
CA ALA A 601 -17.52 48.64 5.84
C ALA A 601 -17.40 48.23 4.37
N TYR A 602 -16.95 47.00 4.15
CA TYR A 602 -16.86 46.38 2.84
C TYR A 602 -18.19 45.68 2.54
N LEU A 603 -18.83 46.09 1.45
CA LEU A 603 -20.19 45.72 1.08
C LEU A 603 -20.21 45.10 -0.33
N ASN A 604 -21.19 44.22 -0.54
CA ASN A 604 -21.51 43.62 -1.84
C ASN A 604 -20.28 43.13 -2.64
N PRO A 605 -19.43 42.27 -2.07
CA PRO A 605 -18.27 41.77 -2.78
C PRO A 605 -18.65 41.00 -4.05
N ILE A 606 -18.00 41.36 -5.15
CA ILE A 606 -17.93 40.52 -6.34
C ILE A 606 -16.52 39.93 -6.37
N VAL A 607 -16.39 38.65 -5.98
CA VAL A 607 -15.12 37.92 -5.96
C VAL A 607 -15.12 36.89 -7.09
N THR A 608 -14.11 36.96 -7.94
CA THR A 608 -13.85 35.97 -8.99
C THR A 608 -12.59 35.19 -8.62
N LEU A 609 -12.77 33.91 -8.28
CA LEU A 609 -11.69 32.98 -7.98
C LEU A 609 -11.12 32.40 -9.28
N THR A 610 -9.79 32.34 -9.41
CA THR A 610 -9.10 31.71 -10.55
C THR A 610 -7.86 30.97 -10.04
N GLY A 611 -8.05 29.70 -9.68
CA GLY A 611 -7.00 28.89 -9.07
C GLY A 611 -6.46 29.57 -7.81
N ASP A 612 -5.14 29.72 -7.70
CA ASP A 612 -4.45 30.38 -6.58
C ASP A 612 -4.52 31.91 -6.59
N THR A 613 -5.38 32.50 -7.41
CA THR A 613 -5.57 33.95 -7.49
C THR A 613 -7.04 34.31 -7.36
N ALA A 614 -7.31 35.54 -6.92
CA ALA A 614 -8.65 36.08 -6.91
C ALA A 614 -8.63 37.56 -7.26
N ASP A 615 -9.61 38.00 -8.05
CA ASP A 615 -9.95 39.40 -8.26
C ASP A 615 -11.23 39.71 -7.48
N ALA A 616 -11.22 40.77 -6.68
CA ALA A 616 -12.43 41.22 -6.00
C ALA A 616 -12.68 42.71 -6.21
N THR A 617 -13.95 43.03 -6.43
CA THR A 617 -14.47 44.39 -6.37
C THR A 617 -15.37 44.52 -5.16
N TRP A 618 -15.12 45.56 -4.37
CA TRP A 618 -15.85 45.87 -3.14
C TRP A 618 -16.47 47.25 -3.25
N LEU A 619 -17.69 47.38 -2.75
CA LEU A 619 -18.22 48.69 -2.37
C LEU A 619 -17.73 49.00 -0.97
N LEU A 620 -17.17 50.18 -0.79
CA LEU A 620 -16.55 50.58 0.45
C LEU A 620 -17.28 51.79 1.02
N TRP A 621 -17.81 51.63 2.22
CA TRP A 621 -18.35 52.73 3.00
C TRP A 621 -17.37 53.06 4.12
N VAL A 622 -16.91 54.32 4.17
CA VAL A 622 -15.94 54.78 5.16
C VAL A 622 -16.52 55.95 5.94
N ALA A 623 -16.75 55.74 7.22
CA ALA A 623 -16.97 56.83 8.17
C ALA A 623 -15.62 57.25 8.73
N SER A 624 -15.27 58.53 8.66
CA SER A 624 -13.94 59.00 9.05
C SER A 624 -13.95 60.42 9.59
N VAL A 625 -12.90 60.79 10.32
CA VAL A 625 -12.61 62.17 10.72
C VAL A 625 -11.29 62.57 10.07
N HIS A 626 -11.35 63.61 9.24
CA HIS A 626 -10.19 64.22 8.58
C HIS A 626 -10.08 65.67 9.07
N ASP A 627 -8.94 66.06 9.65
CA ASP A 627 -8.73 67.43 10.18
C ASP A 627 -9.89 67.92 11.07
N ASP A 628 -10.32 67.07 12.02
CA ASP A 628 -11.46 67.29 12.92
C ASP A 628 -12.84 67.47 12.26
N GLN A 629 -12.95 67.20 10.96
CA GLN A 629 -14.22 67.19 10.23
C GLN A 629 -14.72 65.76 10.02
N PRO A 630 -15.85 65.37 10.64
CA PRO A 630 -16.46 64.08 10.39
C PRO A 630 -17.04 64.03 8.97
N GLY A 631 -16.81 62.94 8.27
CA GLY A 631 -17.26 62.75 6.90
C GLY A 631 -17.54 61.30 6.57
N ILE A 632 -18.37 61.10 5.55
CA ILE A 632 -18.71 59.79 5.02
C ILE A 632 -18.29 59.73 3.56
N ALA A 633 -17.50 58.72 3.20
CA ALA A 633 -17.13 58.43 1.82
C ALA A 633 -17.72 57.09 1.37
N PHE A 634 -18.22 57.06 0.14
CA PHE A 634 -18.59 55.85 -0.56
C PHE A 634 -17.64 55.68 -1.75
N LEU A 635 -16.83 54.63 -1.71
CA LEU A 635 -15.72 54.38 -2.61
C LEU A 635 -15.84 52.98 -3.23
N GLY A 636 -15.13 52.75 -4.32
CA GLY A 636 -14.86 51.40 -4.81
C GLY A 636 -13.49 50.92 -4.30
N ALA A 637 -13.32 49.63 -4.07
CA ALA A 637 -11.99 49.05 -3.88
C ALA A 637 -11.83 47.82 -4.74
N ARG A 638 -10.77 47.79 -5.55
CA ARG A 638 -10.36 46.61 -6.31
C ARG A 638 -9.14 46.00 -5.64
N LEU A 639 -9.30 44.76 -5.18
CA LEU A 639 -8.24 44.00 -4.54
C LEU A 639 -7.95 42.74 -5.36
N THR A 640 -6.69 42.37 -5.45
CA THR A 640 -6.30 41.05 -5.96
C THR A 640 -5.63 40.26 -4.84
N TYR A 641 -5.82 38.96 -4.84
CA TYR A 641 -5.33 38.05 -3.81
C TYR A 641 -4.54 36.92 -4.46
N ILE A 642 -3.55 36.42 -3.74
CA ILE A 642 -2.79 35.23 -4.10
C ILE A 642 -2.83 34.22 -2.96
N HIS A 643 -2.84 32.93 -3.28
CA HIS A 643 -2.80 31.83 -2.34
C HIS A 643 -1.44 31.13 -2.44
N ASP A 644 -0.67 31.08 -1.35
CA ASP A 644 0.69 30.50 -1.33
C ASP A 644 0.72 28.98 -1.12
N GLY A 645 -0.45 28.33 -1.19
CA GLY A 645 -0.64 26.91 -0.86
C GLY A 645 -0.97 26.67 0.62
N ARG A 646 -0.85 27.68 1.49
CA ARG A 646 -1.22 27.61 2.91
C ARG A 646 -2.31 28.62 3.30
N ARG A 647 -2.27 29.83 2.75
CA ARG A 647 -3.25 30.90 3.04
C ARG A 647 -3.37 31.92 1.91
N TRP A 648 -4.49 32.64 1.90
CA TRP A 648 -4.68 33.82 1.06
C TRP A 648 -3.92 35.03 1.61
N GLN A 649 -3.35 35.82 0.71
CA GLN A 649 -2.72 37.10 0.98
C GLN A 649 -3.18 38.15 -0.05
N ILE A 650 -3.20 39.41 0.36
CA ILE A 650 -3.50 40.54 -0.51
C ILE A 650 -2.27 40.82 -1.37
N HIS A 651 -2.45 40.77 -2.68
CA HIS A 651 -1.42 41.09 -3.66
C HIS A 651 -1.56 42.52 -4.19
N THR A 652 -2.78 43.00 -4.45
CA THR A 652 -3.00 44.40 -4.87
C THR A 652 -4.11 45.03 -4.06
N VAL A 653 -3.93 46.29 -3.67
CA VAL A 653 -5.01 47.15 -3.16
C VAL A 653 -5.08 48.41 -4.00
N ARG A 654 -6.25 48.68 -4.58
CA ARG A 654 -6.54 49.93 -5.27
C ARG A 654 -7.89 50.46 -4.84
N THR A 655 -7.89 51.60 -4.17
CA THR A 655 -9.12 52.37 -3.95
C THR A 655 -9.45 53.16 -5.21
N GLN A 656 -10.74 53.23 -5.53
CA GLN A 656 -11.28 54.02 -6.62
C GLN A 656 -12.00 55.23 -6.04
N PRO A 657 -11.83 56.43 -6.62
CA PRO A 657 -12.58 57.61 -6.22
C PRO A 657 -14.09 57.34 -6.30
N GLY A 658 -14.83 57.85 -5.33
CA GLY A 658 -16.28 57.83 -5.32
C GLY A 658 -16.83 59.17 -4.83
N PHE A 659 -17.96 59.15 -4.12
CA PHE A 659 -18.57 60.37 -3.63
C PHE A 659 -18.39 60.52 -2.11
N ARG A 660 -18.18 61.76 -1.66
CA ARG A 660 -18.13 62.12 -0.25
C ARG A 660 -19.39 62.90 0.10
N LEU A 661 -20.03 62.53 1.20
CA LEU A 661 -21.08 63.34 1.80
C LEU A 661 -20.43 64.36 2.74
N PRO A 662 -20.79 65.65 2.66
CA PRO A 662 -20.32 66.64 3.61
C PRO A 662 -20.83 66.30 5.01
N ALA A 663 -20.14 66.81 6.04
CA ALA A 663 -20.63 66.74 7.42
C ALA A 663 -22.07 67.30 7.47
N PRO A 664 -23.02 66.64 8.15
CA PRO A 664 -24.31 67.25 8.42
C PRO A 664 -24.06 68.54 9.20
N THR A 665 -24.50 69.67 8.63
CA THR A 665 -24.43 71.00 9.24
C THR A 665 -25.28 71.11 10.48
#